data_AF-A0AA47MJW2-F1
#
_entry.id   AF-A0AA47MJW2-F1
#
_cell.length_a   1.000
_cell.length_b   1.000
_cell.length_c   1.000
_cell.angle_alpha   90.00
_cell.angle_beta   90.00
_cell.angle_gamma   90.00
#
_symmetry.space_group_name_H-M   'P 1'
#
loop_
_entity.id
_entity.type
_entity.pdbx_description
1 polymer ?
#
loop_
_entity_poly.entity_id
_entity_poly.type
_entity_poly.pdbx_seq_one_letter_code
_entity_poly.pdbx_strand_id
1 'polypeptide(L)'
;MKTIPLQDQKWISVALWKHQRLRTDLKLWYDPPEPALIYHQAPTPERFFTNRLLLWMPYHLWKVRLSCPVCGKQLTGYGAHKRARQVLDVDRYYLMMTETLWCSSVGCKTSYISTSKTILDQLDLAHKQEFRLILTKRYACDMRVIRFLRERTLGNSPTRLVRQLMENHSEEWLKRLSRYLGACSDFVDRPSLLPVTFQEPPEPVAIPSHRWMLAVYGRDILSRLDHIKASITSTFGRILKTDSTKKITKKLSGLALWLTSVSNEVGQILISVLTAQEGPALDMMAADLIRRYSDAGVAPPQLLYVDCDCCREGMGPTKLKERFGGWPDLVVKLDIYHFMRRLASGCTKDAHPLYPVFMAKLSCCIFEWDSGDVALLRRAKREQLKREGLPGITDQLVDQRITKNELSRHCRRRTRGEQQTILMIGNLLSELVGVKGRDLLGVPLLDQERMQHIWQVQRKHVKCIQDEPGVLLYAETGTTTIEGIVLPNYRCARGSTSLESFHLHLNRFIPGTSANSLNFQLYLLEGLNRWNQDRKAASLAVKPPSMLSYSGDLVHCVNTYSVKVLGRKLVPSFQPPAVYTGELIGIDYLYRQTGRAMQDVHPDSEETDQMLEDVGTEADLEDEGFEDAGLDPTIERLDLSSGSSAIASSSAPVPSHPTIPPASLLAAAATASPSVSPAITPAAPQQQLAVDLLTRVSSGTTAVTTLPASLSTATAGPPAVTSAAPEQQMVSLFVTR
;
A
#
# COMPACT_ATOMS: atom_id res chain seq x y z
N MET A 1 11.17 -3.82 41.75
CA MET A 1 9.74 -3.92 42.13
C MET A 1 9.07 -2.60 42.48
N LYS A 2 9.80 -1.51 42.84
CA LYS A 2 9.19 -0.21 43.24
C LYS A 2 8.24 0.47 42.22
N THR A 3 8.20 0.02 40.97
CA THR A 3 7.35 0.59 39.89
C THR A 3 6.16 -0.27 39.52
N ILE A 4 6.00 -1.44 40.17
CA ILE A 4 4.84 -2.30 40.01
C ILE A 4 3.74 -1.77 40.95
N PRO A 5 2.50 -1.54 40.47
CA PRO A 5 1.37 -1.16 41.31
C PRO A 5 1.23 -2.08 42.52
N LEU A 6 0.87 -1.54 43.69
CA LEU A 6 0.83 -2.30 44.95
C LEU A 6 -0.05 -3.55 44.83
N GLN A 7 -1.20 -3.43 44.16
CA GLN A 7 -2.12 -4.54 43.92
C GLN A 7 -1.49 -5.71 43.15
N ASP A 8 -0.45 -5.45 42.34
CA ASP A 8 0.19 -6.45 41.50
C ASP A 8 1.43 -7.10 42.14
N GLN A 9 2.02 -6.46 43.15
CA GLN A 9 3.30 -6.92 43.72
C GLN A 9 3.22 -8.33 44.31
N LYS A 10 2.15 -8.62 45.06
CA LYS A 10 2.00 -9.91 45.77
C LYS A 10 1.85 -11.07 44.81
N TRP A 11 0.91 -10.99 43.87
CA TRP A 11 0.63 -12.11 42.97
C TRP A 11 1.77 -12.30 41.96
N ILE A 12 2.40 -11.23 41.46
CA ILE A 12 3.57 -11.32 40.58
C ILE A 12 4.75 -11.98 41.31
N SER A 13 4.98 -11.60 42.57
CA SER A 13 6.04 -12.20 43.40
C SER A 13 5.86 -13.72 43.52
N VAL A 14 4.63 -14.15 43.84
CA VAL A 14 4.27 -15.58 43.96
C VAL A 14 4.35 -16.30 42.60
N ALA A 15 3.96 -15.63 41.51
CA ALA A 15 3.97 -16.21 40.17
C ALA A 15 5.40 -16.46 39.67
N LEU A 16 6.33 -15.54 39.93
CA LEU A 16 7.66 -15.55 39.33
C LEU A 16 8.77 -16.12 40.23
N TRP A 17 8.65 -16.03 41.56
CA TRP A 17 9.69 -16.46 42.50
C TRP A 17 9.25 -17.61 43.40
N LYS A 18 10.18 -18.54 43.65
CA LYS A 18 10.04 -19.62 44.63
C LYS A 18 11.32 -19.68 45.47
N HIS A 19 11.21 -19.60 46.79
CA HIS A 19 12.35 -19.52 47.72
C HIS A 19 13.37 -18.42 47.35
N GLN A 20 12.89 -17.22 47.02
CA GLN A 20 13.69 -16.07 46.57
C GLN A 20 14.50 -16.29 45.28
N ARG A 21 14.30 -17.41 44.56
CA ARG A 21 14.88 -17.68 43.25
C ARG A 21 13.83 -17.55 42.16
N LEU A 22 14.25 -17.07 41.00
CA LEU A 22 13.40 -17.02 39.82
C LEU A 22 13.02 -18.46 39.43
N ARG A 23 11.75 -18.68 39.12
CA ARG A 23 11.26 -19.99 38.68
C ARG A 23 11.93 -20.41 37.36
N THR A 24 11.99 -21.72 37.13
CA THR A 24 12.53 -22.29 35.90
C THR A 24 11.47 -22.48 34.81
N ASP A 25 10.20 -22.63 35.22
CA ASP A 25 9.02 -22.85 34.38
C ASP A 25 8.33 -21.53 33.99
N LEU A 26 9.13 -20.56 33.51
CA LEU A 26 8.61 -19.24 33.16
C LEU A 26 7.76 -19.28 31.89
N LYS A 27 6.68 -18.48 31.88
CA LYS A 27 5.83 -18.23 30.72
C LYS A 27 6.02 -16.79 30.22
N LEU A 28 5.74 -16.56 28.94
CA LEU A 28 5.76 -15.21 28.36
C LEU A 28 4.62 -14.35 28.93
N TRP A 29 3.45 -14.95 29.15
CA TRP A 29 2.25 -14.28 29.65
C TRP A 29 1.80 -14.89 30.98
N TYR A 30 1.42 -14.03 31.92
CA TYR A 30 0.73 -14.40 33.16
C TYR A 30 -0.54 -13.59 33.31
N ASP A 31 -1.62 -14.29 33.60
CA ASP A 31 -2.88 -13.70 33.98
C ASP A 31 -2.97 -13.60 35.52
N PRO A 32 -3.53 -12.51 36.06
CA PRO A 32 -3.70 -12.38 37.49
C PRO A 32 -4.70 -13.44 37.99
N PRO A 33 -4.58 -13.87 39.26
CA PRO A 33 -5.54 -14.81 39.84
C PRO A 33 -6.94 -14.20 39.89
N GLU A 34 -7.96 -15.05 39.77
CA GLU A 34 -9.34 -14.60 39.92
C GLU A 34 -9.58 -14.00 41.31
N PRO A 35 -10.44 -12.98 41.43
CA PRO A 35 -10.78 -12.39 42.73
C PRO A 35 -11.45 -13.45 43.62
N ALA A 36 -10.68 -14.05 44.54
CA ALA A 36 -11.26 -14.95 45.53
C ALA A 36 -12.13 -14.14 46.50
N LEU A 37 -13.44 -14.40 46.51
CA LEU A 37 -14.37 -13.84 47.49
C LEU A 37 -14.18 -14.58 48.81
N ILE A 38 -13.55 -13.92 49.79
CA ILE A 38 -13.37 -14.49 51.12
C ILE A 38 -14.55 -14.05 51.98
N TYR A 39 -15.37 -15.01 52.41
CA TYR A 39 -16.66 -14.73 53.04
C TYR A 39 -16.60 -13.90 54.33
N HIS A 40 -15.46 -13.89 55.02
CA HIS A 40 -15.23 -13.18 56.29
C HIS A 40 -14.32 -11.94 56.13
N GLN A 41 -14.00 -11.52 54.91
CA GLN A 41 -13.17 -10.35 54.64
C GLN A 41 -13.89 -9.42 53.67
N ALA A 42 -13.90 -8.13 53.97
CA ALA A 42 -14.41 -7.12 53.05
C ALA A 42 -13.64 -7.21 51.71
N PRO A 43 -14.33 -7.18 50.55
CA PRO A 43 -13.66 -7.12 49.26
C PRO A 43 -12.74 -5.91 49.15
N THR A 44 -11.57 -6.07 48.51
CA THR A 44 -10.62 -4.98 48.29
C THR A 44 -10.43 -4.72 46.80
N PRO A 45 -10.29 -3.45 46.36
CA PRO A 45 -10.07 -3.09 44.95
C PRO A 45 -8.86 -3.81 44.34
N GLU A 46 -7.82 -4.05 45.14
CA GLU A 46 -6.58 -4.71 44.70
C GLU A 46 -6.83 -6.07 44.02
N ARG A 47 -7.90 -6.79 44.37
CA ARG A 47 -8.24 -8.07 43.75
C ARG A 47 -8.91 -7.91 42.38
N PHE A 48 -9.61 -6.80 42.17
CA PHE A 48 -10.40 -6.55 40.96
C PHE A 48 -9.65 -5.73 39.92
N PHE A 49 -8.63 -4.96 40.31
CA PHE A 49 -7.88 -4.02 39.47
C PHE A 49 -6.42 -4.43 39.20
N THR A 50 -6.12 -5.74 39.20
CA THR A 50 -4.82 -6.32 38.82
C THR A 50 -4.52 -6.22 37.31
N ASN A 51 -3.25 -6.20 36.94
CA ASN A 51 -2.83 -6.12 35.55
C ASN A 51 -2.35 -7.48 35.05
N ARG A 52 -2.53 -7.76 33.76
CA ARG A 52 -1.86 -8.89 33.12
C ARG A 52 -0.36 -8.60 33.03
N LEU A 53 0.49 -9.63 33.03
CA LEU A 53 1.94 -9.47 32.96
C LEU A 53 2.53 -10.12 31.71
N LEU A 54 3.28 -9.33 30.94
CA LEU A 54 4.23 -9.77 29.93
C LEU A 54 5.62 -9.88 30.56
N LEU A 55 6.20 -11.08 30.56
CA LEU A 55 7.54 -11.32 31.04
C LEU A 55 8.50 -11.48 29.85
N TRP A 56 9.31 -10.47 29.56
CA TRP A 56 10.31 -10.48 28.50
C TRP A 56 11.69 -10.92 29.02
N MET A 57 11.91 -12.24 29.04
CA MET A 57 13.16 -12.84 29.50
C MET A 57 13.68 -13.90 28.51
N PRO A 58 14.04 -13.53 27.26
CA PRO A 58 14.41 -14.49 26.22
C PRO A 58 15.51 -15.48 26.64
N TYR A 59 16.50 -15.07 27.43
CA TYR A 59 17.52 -15.97 27.97
C TYR A 59 16.91 -17.03 28.88
N HIS A 60 16.03 -16.63 29.81
CA HIS A 60 15.42 -17.59 30.74
C HIS A 60 14.30 -18.43 30.12
N LEU A 61 13.48 -17.85 29.23
CA LEU A 61 12.32 -18.46 28.58
C LEU A 61 12.71 -19.49 27.52
N TRP A 62 13.65 -19.15 26.64
CA TRP A 62 13.95 -19.95 25.46
C TRP A 62 15.41 -20.43 25.39
N LYS A 63 16.24 -20.07 26.39
CA LYS A 63 17.67 -20.40 26.43
C LYS A 63 18.43 -19.91 25.19
N VAL A 64 18.03 -18.76 24.64
CA VAL A 64 18.67 -18.15 23.48
C VAL A 64 20.12 -17.80 23.81
N ARG A 65 21.05 -18.09 22.90
CA ARG A 65 22.45 -17.69 23.01
C ARG A 65 22.59 -16.24 22.56
N LEU A 66 22.75 -15.34 23.51
CA LEU A 66 22.97 -13.91 23.27
C LEU A 66 24.46 -13.60 23.44
N SER A 67 25.01 -12.77 22.57
CA SER A 67 26.43 -12.39 22.54
C SER A 67 26.61 -10.92 22.91
N CYS A 68 27.67 -10.63 23.66
CA CYS A 68 28.04 -9.30 24.07
C CYS A 68 28.51 -8.49 22.85
N PRO A 69 27.88 -7.35 22.53
CA PRO A 69 28.28 -6.52 21.39
C PRO A 69 29.72 -6.00 21.44
N VAL A 70 30.32 -5.92 22.64
CA VAL A 70 31.68 -5.38 22.83
C VAL A 70 32.77 -6.45 22.68
N CYS A 71 32.56 -7.64 23.26
CA CYS A 71 33.61 -8.67 23.31
C CYS A 71 33.22 -10.01 22.66
N GLY A 72 32.02 -10.12 22.10
CA GLY A 72 31.52 -11.33 21.42
C GLY A 72 31.19 -12.51 22.34
N LYS A 73 31.51 -12.47 23.64
CA LYS A 73 31.24 -13.57 24.58
C LYS A 73 29.76 -13.65 24.97
N GLN A 74 29.33 -14.82 25.41
CA GLN A 74 27.95 -15.08 25.78
C GLN A 74 27.49 -14.22 26.97
N LEU A 75 26.33 -13.59 26.82
CA LEU A 75 25.62 -12.89 27.88
C LEU A 75 24.84 -13.89 28.75
N THR A 76 24.75 -13.58 30.03
CA THR A 76 24.01 -14.37 31.03
C THR A 76 22.91 -13.54 31.67
N GLY A 77 21.83 -14.20 32.10
CA GLY A 77 20.76 -13.55 32.84
C GLY A 77 21.23 -13.04 34.20
N TYR A 78 21.10 -11.73 34.44
CA TYR A 78 21.44 -11.05 35.69
C TYR A 78 20.22 -10.76 36.58
N GLY A 79 19.03 -11.17 36.14
CA GLY A 79 17.77 -11.03 36.87
C GLY A 79 16.81 -10.03 36.25
N ALA A 80 15.69 -9.77 36.95
CA ALA A 80 14.67 -8.83 36.48
C ALA A 80 15.17 -7.38 36.58
N HIS A 81 14.96 -6.61 35.52
CA HIS A 81 15.22 -5.17 35.50
C HIS A 81 14.36 -4.45 36.55
N LYS A 82 14.90 -3.38 37.12
CA LYS A 82 14.31 -2.71 38.30
C LYS A 82 12.95 -2.06 38.01
N ARG A 83 12.72 -1.66 36.74
CA ARG A 83 11.52 -0.96 36.27
C ARG A 83 10.60 -1.89 35.48
N ALA A 84 9.36 -2.02 35.94
CA ALA A 84 8.27 -2.54 35.14
C ALA A 84 7.67 -1.39 34.30
N ARG A 85 7.21 -1.70 33.09
CA ARG A 85 6.57 -0.73 32.19
C ARG A 85 5.09 -1.01 32.10
N GLN A 86 4.28 0.04 32.10
CA GLN A 86 2.87 -0.06 31.77
C GLN A 86 2.75 0.04 30.24
N VAL A 87 2.00 -0.89 29.65
CA VAL A 87 1.83 -1.03 28.20
C VAL A 87 0.39 -0.74 27.85
N LEU A 88 0.17 0.22 26.95
CA LEU A 88 -1.12 0.52 26.37
C LEU A 88 -1.54 -0.59 25.39
N ASP A 89 -2.70 -1.18 25.64
CA ASP A 89 -3.38 -2.12 24.75
C ASP A 89 -4.73 -1.54 24.27
N VAL A 90 -5.46 -2.32 23.49
CA VAL A 90 -6.76 -1.95 22.91
C VAL A 90 -7.84 -1.66 23.96
N ASP A 91 -7.88 -2.44 25.04
CA ASP A 91 -8.96 -2.45 26.03
C ASP A 91 -8.49 -2.15 27.46
N ARG A 92 -7.23 -2.42 27.79
CA ARG A 92 -6.66 -2.11 29.11
C ARG A 92 -5.15 -2.03 29.11
N TYR A 93 -4.58 -1.41 30.13
CA TYR A 93 -3.14 -1.51 30.33
C TYR A 93 -2.72 -2.89 30.85
N TYR A 94 -1.51 -3.32 30.50
CA TYR A 94 -0.84 -4.45 31.13
C TYR A 94 0.58 -4.09 31.55
N LEU A 95 1.19 -4.91 32.41
CA LEU A 95 2.54 -4.70 32.89
C LEU A 95 3.54 -5.50 32.06
N MET A 96 4.72 -4.94 31.88
CA MET A 96 5.85 -5.59 31.24
C MET A 96 7.06 -5.56 32.16
N MET A 97 7.65 -6.74 32.37
CA MET A 97 8.91 -6.92 33.08
C MET A 97 9.95 -7.49 32.12
N THR A 98 11.17 -6.99 32.21
CA THR A 98 12.27 -7.41 31.32
C THR A 98 13.44 -7.94 32.14
N GLU A 99 14.24 -8.84 31.57
CA GLU A 99 15.52 -9.21 32.19
C GLU A 99 16.63 -8.19 31.86
N THR A 100 17.59 -8.13 32.77
CA THR A 100 18.91 -7.54 32.54
C THR A 100 19.89 -8.68 32.26
N LEU A 101 20.73 -8.47 31.26
CA LEU A 101 21.77 -9.37 30.81
C LEU A 101 23.13 -8.80 31.21
N TRP A 102 24.07 -9.67 31.56
CA TRP A 102 25.41 -9.30 32.01
C TRP A 102 26.48 -10.09 31.24
N CYS A 103 27.54 -9.39 30.85
CA CYS A 103 28.72 -10.01 30.29
C CYS A 103 29.66 -10.46 31.42
N SER A 104 29.87 -11.77 31.56
CA SER A 104 30.78 -12.34 32.57
C SER A 104 32.25 -12.42 32.11
N SER A 105 32.59 -11.86 30.94
CA SER A 105 33.96 -11.90 30.44
C SER A 105 34.89 -11.07 31.32
N VAL A 106 36.06 -11.63 31.63
CA VAL A 106 37.19 -10.89 32.22
C VAL A 106 37.46 -9.64 31.37
N GLY A 107 37.47 -8.48 32.01
CA GLY A 107 37.69 -7.17 31.36
C GLY A 107 36.45 -6.50 30.74
N CYS A 108 35.29 -7.14 30.68
CA CYS A 108 34.06 -6.56 30.10
C CYS A 108 32.95 -6.50 31.15
N LYS A 109 32.65 -5.31 31.67
CA LYS A 109 31.64 -5.07 32.73
C LYS A 109 30.36 -4.43 32.18
N THR A 110 29.90 -4.89 31.02
CA THR A 110 28.73 -4.33 30.35
C THR A 110 27.45 -5.08 30.72
N SER A 111 26.36 -4.31 30.83
CA SER A 111 25.01 -4.84 31.07
C SER A 111 24.06 -4.34 29.99
N TYR A 112 23.11 -5.17 29.61
CA TYR A 112 22.14 -4.88 28.56
C TYR A 112 20.73 -5.20 29.05
N ILE A 113 19.75 -4.39 28.63
CA ILE A 113 18.34 -4.72 28.82
C ILE A 113 17.92 -5.59 27.64
N SER A 114 17.22 -6.70 27.88
CA SER A 114 16.84 -7.63 26.79
C SER A 114 15.88 -7.04 25.75
N THR A 115 15.32 -5.85 25.99
CA THR A 115 14.52 -5.09 25.01
C THR A 115 15.36 -4.16 24.14
N SER A 116 16.66 -4.04 24.35
CA SER A 116 17.47 -3.15 23.51
C SER A 116 17.53 -3.70 22.09
N LYS A 117 17.57 -2.79 21.10
CA LYS A 117 17.64 -3.18 19.68
C LYS A 117 18.80 -4.14 19.39
N THR A 118 19.97 -3.90 19.96
CA THR A 118 21.16 -4.76 19.80
C THR A 118 20.96 -6.19 20.31
N ILE A 119 20.08 -6.40 21.30
CA ILE A 119 19.74 -7.74 21.79
C ILE A 119 18.60 -8.33 20.96
N LEU A 120 17.56 -7.55 20.66
CA LEU A 120 16.44 -8.00 19.83
C LEU A 120 16.88 -8.43 18.42
N ASP A 121 17.87 -7.76 17.85
CA ASP A 121 18.42 -8.07 16.53
C ASP A 121 19.27 -9.37 16.52
N GLN A 122 19.60 -9.94 17.68
CA GLN A 122 20.23 -11.27 17.80
C GLN A 122 19.21 -12.41 17.89
N LEU A 123 17.94 -12.10 18.15
CA LEU A 123 16.88 -13.11 18.18
C LEU A 123 16.50 -13.50 16.74
N ASP A 124 16.17 -14.77 16.53
CA ASP A 124 15.51 -15.15 15.29
C ASP A 124 14.14 -14.47 15.16
N LEU A 125 13.65 -14.39 13.93
CA LEU A 125 12.45 -13.62 13.63
C LEU A 125 11.22 -14.10 14.42
N ALA A 126 11.09 -15.39 14.70
CA ALA A 126 9.93 -15.92 15.41
C ALA A 126 9.90 -15.42 16.86
N HIS A 127 11.02 -15.54 17.59
CA HIS A 127 11.12 -15.00 18.95
C HIS A 127 11.04 -13.47 18.97
N LYS A 128 11.63 -12.79 17.99
CA LYS A 128 11.53 -11.33 17.88
C LYS A 128 10.09 -10.86 17.68
N GLN A 129 9.27 -11.62 16.95
CA GLN A 129 7.84 -11.31 16.73
C GLN A 129 6.96 -11.45 17.97
N GLU A 130 7.37 -12.27 18.95
CA GLU A 130 6.72 -12.31 20.27
C GLU A 130 6.90 -10.97 21.02
N PHE A 131 7.95 -10.20 20.70
CA PHE A 131 8.13 -8.84 21.20
C PHE A 131 7.24 -7.85 20.43
N ARG A 132 5.97 -7.84 20.79
CA ARG A 132 4.94 -7.00 20.16
C ARG A 132 4.90 -5.55 20.64
N LEU A 133 5.96 -5.05 21.28
CA LEU A 133 5.96 -3.74 21.93
C LEU A 133 6.75 -2.70 21.17
N ILE A 134 6.20 -1.50 21.09
CA ILE A 134 6.94 -0.29 20.74
C ILE A 134 7.19 0.49 22.03
N LEU A 135 8.45 0.59 22.41
CA LEU A 135 8.87 1.26 23.63
C LEU A 135 9.10 2.75 23.36
N THR A 136 8.60 3.60 24.26
CA THR A 136 8.93 5.03 24.31
C THR A 136 9.56 5.38 25.66
N LYS A 137 10.02 6.61 25.85
CA LYS A 137 10.61 7.05 27.14
C LYS A 137 9.63 6.91 28.31
N ARG A 138 8.37 7.32 28.10
CA ARG A 138 7.33 7.36 29.14
C ARG A 138 6.42 6.14 29.15
N TYR A 139 6.05 5.65 27.97
CA TYR A 139 5.03 4.61 27.78
C TYR A 139 5.55 3.44 26.96
N ALA A 140 4.79 2.36 26.91
CA ALA A 140 4.96 1.30 25.92
C ALA A 140 3.61 1.08 25.22
N CYS A 141 3.64 0.73 23.94
CA CYS A 141 2.44 0.50 23.16
C CYS A 141 2.47 -0.92 22.59
N ASP A 142 1.37 -1.66 22.70
CA ASP A 142 1.19 -2.92 22.00
C ASP A 142 0.96 -2.63 20.50
N MET A 143 1.65 -3.38 19.64
CA MET A 143 1.53 -3.27 18.18
C MET A 143 0.08 -3.40 17.69
N ARG A 144 -0.81 -4.07 18.44
CA ARG A 144 -2.24 -4.13 18.12
C ARG A 144 -2.89 -2.75 18.04
N VAL A 145 -2.49 -1.81 18.88
CA VAL A 145 -3.00 -0.43 18.83
C VAL A 145 -2.55 0.27 17.55
N ILE A 146 -1.27 0.14 17.20
CA ILE A 146 -0.69 0.80 16.01
C ILE A 146 -1.17 0.21 14.70
N ARG A 147 -1.57 -1.07 14.68
CA ARG A 147 -2.16 -1.70 13.49
C ARG A 147 -3.41 -0.98 13.00
N PHE A 148 -4.18 -0.32 13.87
CA PHE A 148 -5.32 0.52 13.47
C PHE A 148 -4.90 1.78 12.68
N LEU A 149 -3.64 2.22 12.78
CA LEU A 149 -3.13 3.38 12.04
C LEU A 149 -2.43 3.02 10.73
N ARG A 150 -2.20 1.73 10.44
CA ARG A 150 -1.39 1.32 9.27
C ARG A 150 -2.06 1.59 7.92
N GLU A 151 -3.39 1.51 7.86
CA GLU A 151 -4.13 1.69 6.61
C GLU A 151 -4.24 3.16 6.19
N ARG A 152 -4.32 4.09 7.17
CA ARG A 152 -4.44 5.55 6.97
C ARG A 152 -5.54 5.96 5.99
N THR A 153 -6.60 5.17 5.88
CA THR A 153 -7.79 5.49 5.08
C THR A 153 -8.69 6.51 5.76
N LEU A 154 -9.66 7.04 4.99
CA LEU A 154 -10.68 7.95 5.50
C LEU A 154 -11.37 7.33 6.73
N GLY A 155 -11.35 8.06 7.84
CA GLY A 155 -11.90 7.61 9.11
C GLY A 155 -10.94 6.90 10.05
N ASN A 156 -9.67 6.64 9.68
CA ASN A 156 -8.66 6.02 10.56
C ASN A 156 -7.70 7.06 11.20
N SER A 157 -8.25 8.20 11.63
CA SER A 157 -7.44 9.28 12.22
C SER A 157 -6.92 8.89 13.62
N PRO A 158 -5.74 9.40 14.04
CA PRO A 158 -5.20 9.14 15.38
C PRO A 158 -6.13 9.65 16.49
N THR A 159 -6.83 10.76 16.24
CA THR A 159 -7.84 11.31 17.16
C THR A 159 -9.01 10.34 17.35
N ARG A 160 -9.51 9.73 16.27
CA ARG A 160 -10.56 8.71 16.38
C ARG A 160 -10.07 7.48 17.13
N LEU A 161 -8.84 7.03 16.85
CA LEU A 161 -8.25 5.90 17.59
C LEU A 161 -8.17 6.20 19.09
N VAL A 162 -7.70 7.39 19.49
CA VAL A 162 -7.66 7.79 20.91
C VAL A 162 -9.05 7.74 21.54
N ARG A 163 -10.09 8.28 20.86
CA ARG A 163 -11.47 8.21 21.36
C ARG A 163 -11.95 6.76 21.52
N GLN A 164 -11.67 5.89 20.54
CA GLN A 164 -12.03 4.47 20.62
C GLN A 164 -11.33 3.77 21.79
N LEU A 165 -10.04 4.03 22.00
CA LEU A 165 -9.31 3.47 23.13
C LEU A 165 -9.86 3.99 24.47
N MET A 166 -10.22 5.27 24.55
CA MET A 166 -10.86 5.84 25.75
C MET A 166 -12.18 5.14 26.06
N GLU A 167 -13.02 4.90 25.05
CA GLU A 167 -14.28 4.17 25.21
C GLU A 167 -14.03 2.74 25.71
N ASN A 168 -13.17 1.98 25.03
CA ASN A 168 -12.85 0.59 25.41
C ASN A 168 -12.31 0.49 26.84
N HIS A 169 -11.36 1.37 27.20
CA HIS A 169 -10.75 1.37 28.53
C HIS A 169 -11.73 1.80 29.61
N SER A 170 -12.62 2.75 29.31
CA SER A 170 -13.67 3.19 30.24
C SER A 170 -14.67 2.06 30.51
N GLU A 171 -15.09 1.36 29.45
CA GLU A 171 -16.03 0.23 29.58
C GLU A 171 -15.41 -0.93 30.39
N GLU A 172 -14.15 -1.30 30.11
CA GLU A 172 -13.45 -2.33 30.87
C GLU A 172 -13.23 -1.91 32.34
N TRP A 173 -12.90 -0.64 32.60
CA TRP A 173 -12.80 -0.14 33.97
C TRP A 173 -14.15 -0.21 34.70
N LEU A 174 -15.25 0.20 34.05
CA LEU A 174 -16.61 0.10 34.60
C LEU A 174 -17.04 -1.34 34.87
N LYS A 175 -16.69 -2.30 33.99
CA LYS A 175 -16.94 -3.73 34.22
C LYS A 175 -16.25 -4.23 35.49
N ARG A 176 -15.01 -3.80 35.72
CA ARG A 176 -14.24 -4.18 36.92
C ARG A 176 -14.78 -3.50 38.17
N LEU A 177 -15.16 -2.24 38.06
CA LEU A 177 -15.82 -1.50 39.14
C LEU A 177 -17.16 -2.15 39.52
N SER A 178 -17.97 -2.53 38.54
CA SER A 178 -19.25 -3.22 38.76
C SER A 178 -19.06 -4.53 39.52
N ARG A 179 -18.04 -5.34 39.18
CA ARG A 179 -17.72 -6.57 39.94
C ARG A 179 -17.27 -6.27 41.37
N TYR A 180 -16.46 -5.23 41.57
CA TYR A 180 -16.00 -4.83 42.89
C TYR A 180 -17.17 -4.34 43.77
N LEU A 181 -17.95 -3.37 43.28
CA LEU A 181 -19.07 -2.81 44.01
C LEU A 181 -20.20 -3.83 44.22
N GLY A 182 -20.42 -4.73 43.25
CA GLY A 182 -21.34 -5.87 43.42
C GLY A 182 -20.90 -6.78 44.56
N ALA A 183 -19.62 -7.16 44.61
CA ALA A 183 -19.09 -7.95 45.73
C ALA A 183 -19.17 -7.22 47.08
N CYS A 184 -18.97 -5.89 47.10
CA CYS A 184 -19.16 -5.08 48.29
C CYS A 184 -20.63 -5.05 48.72
N SER A 185 -21.57 -4.87 47.79
CA SER A 185 -23.01 -4.89 48.04
C SER A 185 -23.43 -6.22 48.67
N ASP A 186 -23.03 -7.35 48.05
CA ASP A 186 -23.30 -8.70 48.57
C ASP A 186 -22.69 -8.96 49.96
N PHE A 187 -21.64 -8.21 50.33
CA PHE A 187 -21.01 -8.29 51.64
C PHE A 187 -21.75 -7.44 52.69
N VAL A 188 -22.28 -6.28 52.31
CA VAL A 188 -23.11 -5.42 53.18
C VAL A 188 -24.39 -6.13 53.59
N ASP A 189 -25.02 -6.87 52.68
CA ASP A 189 -26.26 -7.58 52.94
C ASP A 189 -26.13 -8.74 53.94
N ARG A 190 -24.89 -9.05 54.38
CA ARG A 190 -24.62 -10.11 55.36
C ARG A 190 -24.70 -9.58 56.79
N PRO A 191 -25.21 -10.39 57.75
CA PRO A 191 -25.23 -9.99 59.15
C PRO A 191 -23.80 -9.70 59.66
N SER A 192 -23.56 -8.47 60.10
CA SER A 192 -22.27 -8.00 60.62
C SER A 192 -22.49 -7.29 61.97
N LEU A 193 -21.59 -7.52 62.92
CA LEU A 193 -21.62 -6.88 64.24
C LEU A 193 -21.07 -5.43 64.22
N LEU A 194 -20.41 -5.02 63.13
CA LEU A 194 -19.77 -3.71 62.98
C LEU A 194 -20.06 -3.10 61.60
N PRO A 195 -20.15 -1.76 61.48
CA PRO A 195 -20.18 -1.08 60.19
C PRO A 195 -18.91 -1.39 59.39
N VAL A 196 -19.08 -1.78 58.12
CA VAL A 196 -17.97 -2.13 57.21
C VAL A 196 -17.71 -0.95 56.29
N THR A 197 -16.46 -0.46 56.26
CA THR A 197 -16.02 0.57 55.31
C THR A 197 -15.23 -0.08 54.18
N PHE A 198 -15.61 0.19 52.93
CA PHE A 198 -14.91 -0.29 51.74
C PHE A 198 -13.89 0.75 51.25
N GLN A 199 -12.83 0.27 50.60
CA GLN A 199 -11.82 1.15 50.00
C GLN A 199 -12.35 1.75 48.68
N GLU A 200 -11.94 2.96 48.37
CA GLU A 200 -12.25 3.56 47.07
C GLU A 200 -11.55 2.81 45.92
N PRO A 201 -12.20 2.65 44.76
CA PRO A 201 -11.56 2.06 43.59
C PRO A 201 -10.46 2.99 43.05
N PRO A 202 -9.45 2.45 42.35
CA PRO A 202 -8.42 3.27 41.72
C PRO A 202 -8.99 4.10 40.57
N GLU A 203 -8.47 5.31 40.39
CA GLU A 203 -8.83 6.18 39.27
C GLU A 203 -8.50 5.54 37.90
N PRO A 204 -9.32 5.79 36.86
CA PRO A 204 -9.02 5.38 35.50
C PRO A 204 -7.69 5.97 35.00
N VAL A 205 -6.89 5.16 34.31
CA VAL A 205 -5.62 5.60 33.73
C VAL A 205 -5.89 6.35 32.42
N ALA A 206 -5.35 7.55 32.27
CA ALA A 206 -5.51 8.36 31.06
C ALA A 206 -4.89 7.69 29.81
N ILE A 207 -5.55 7.87 28.67
CA ILE A 207 -5.03 7.46 27.35
C ILE A 207 -4.09 8.55 26.81
N PRO A 208 -2.93 8.20 26.24
CA PRO A 208 -2.01 9.17 25.65
C PRO A 208 -2.64 9.93 24.48
N SER A 209 -2.07 11.10 24.16
CA SER A 209 -2.57 11.97 23.11
C SER A 209 -2.41 11.37 21.70
N HIS A 210 -3.15 11.92 20.75
CA HIS A 210 -3.04 11.56 19.33
C HIS A 210 -1.63 11.82 18.76
N ARG A 211 -0.91 12.84 19.28
CA ARG A 211 0.48 13.14 18.90
C ARG A 211 1.42 12.01 19.31
N TRP A 212 1.24 11.49 20.53
CA TRP A 212 2.01 10.34 20.99
C TRP A 212 1.72 9.09 20.14
N MET A 213 0.46 8.87 19.73
CA MET A 213 0.11 7.76 18.83
C MET A 213 0.83 7.84 17.47
N LEU A 214 0.91 9.04 16.89
CA LEU A 214 1.67 9.28 15.66
C LEU A 214 3.17 9.04 15.87
N ALA A 215 3.72 9.46 17.00
CA ALA A 215 5.14 9.23 17.29
C ALA A 215 5.47 7.73 17.43
N VAL A 216 4.60 6.97 18.11
CA VAL A 216 4.74 5.51 18.22
C VAL A 216 4.62 4.84 16.85
N TYR A 217 3.72 5.32 15.99
CA TYR A 217 3.61 4.81 14.63
C TYR A 217 4.86 5.13 13.79
N GLY A 218 5.40 6.35 13.89
CA GLY A 218 6.69 6.71 13.27
C GLY A 218 7.83 5.79 13.72
N ARG A 219 7.87 5.41 15.01
CA ARG A 219 8.81 4.39 15.51
C ARG A 219 8.62 3.00 14.89
N ASP A 220 7.39 2.54 14.70
CA ASP A 220 7.12 1.28 13.97
C ASP A 220 7.73 1.33 12.57
N ILE A 221 7.53 2.44 11.85
CA ILE A 221 8.06 2.62 10.50
C ILE A 221 9.60 2.65 10.53
N LEU A 222 10.21 3.44 11.43
CA LEU A 222 11.67 3.50 11.60
C LEU A 222 12.28 2.11 11.84
N SER A 223 11.63 1.28 12.64
CA SER A 223 12.12 -0.08 12.95
C SER A 223 12.18 -1.01 11.73
N ARG A 224 11.49 -0.66 10.63
CA ARG A 224 11.40 -1.42 9.38
C ARG A 224 11.94 -0.65 8.18
N LEU A 225 12.61 0.48 8.39
CA LEU A 225 12.95 1.42 7.33
C LEU A 225 13.83 0.80 6.24
N ASP A 226 14.82 0.00 6.62
CA ASP A 226 15.73 -0.66 5.68
C ASP A 226 14.98 -1.62 4.75
N HIS A 227 14.09 -2.44 5.32
CA HIS A 227 13.25 -3.34 4.54
C HIS A 227 12.30 -2.56 3.61
N ILE A 228 11.72 -1.44 4.09
CA ILE A 228 10.88 -0.58 3.27
C ILE A 228 11.67 -0.03 2.08
N LYS A 229 12.86 0.55 2.31
CA LYS A 229 13.73 1.07 1.25
C LYS A 229 14.12 -0.02 0.25
N ALA A 230 14.58 -1.17 0.75
CA ALA A 230 14.92 -2.35 -0.05
C ALA A 230 13.75 -2.83 -0.93
N SER A 231 12.53 -2.89 -0.38
CA SER A 231 11.30 -3.25 -1.08
C SER A 231 10.99 -2.29 -2.24
N ILE A 232 11.12 -0.98 -1.99
CA ILE A 232 10.90 0.05 -3.01
C ILE A 232 11.94 -0.06 -4.13
N THR A 233 13.22 -0.17 -3.79
CA THR A 233 14.32 -0.27 -4.76
C THR A 233 14.39 -1.62 -5.48
N SER A 234 13.57 -2.59 -5.09
CA SER A 234 13.38 -3.87 -5.79
C SER A 234 12.24 -3.82 -6.84
N THR A 235 11.68 -2.65 -7.09
CA THR A 235 10.61 -2.44 -8.08
C THR A 235 11.21 -2.03 -9.42
N PHE A 236 10.74 -2.69 -10.49
CA PHE A 236 11.16 -2.47 -11.88
C PHE A 236 9.94 -2.42 -12.81
N GLY A 237 10.15 -2.05 -14.07
CA GLY A 237 9.12 -1.97 -15.10
C GLY A 237 9.70 -1.88 -16.50
N ARG A 238 8.91 -2.29 -17.48
CA ARG A 238 9.23 -2.17 -18.91
C ARG A 238 8.66 -0.90 -19.54
N ILE A 239 7.59 -0.36 -18.97
CA ILE A 239 6.95 0.89 -19.39
C ILE A 239 6.91 1.80 -18.18
N LEU A 240 7.65 2.90 -18.24
CA LEU A 240 7.72 3.87 -17.18
C LEU A 240 6.80 5.05 -17.43
N LYS A 241 6.41 5.71 -16.34
CA LYS A 241 5.58 6.91 -16.35
C LYS A 241 6.17 7.87 -15.34
N THR A 242 6.27 9.15 -15.68
CA THR A 242 6.74 10.19 -14.75
C THR A 242 5.74 11.33 -14.66
N ASP A 243 5.48 11.77 -13.45
CA ASP A 243 4.58 12.90 -13.14
C ASP A 243 5.18 13.68 -11.95
N SER A 244 4.90 14.98 -11.89
CA SER A 244 5.37 15.88 -10.83
C SER A 244 4.22 16.70 -10.27
N THR A 245 4.10 16.74 -8.94
CA THR A 245 3.03 17.49 -8.25
C THR A 245 3.57 18.46 -7.21
N LYS A 246 2.90 19.61 -7.08
CA LYS A 246 3.11 20.59 -6.00
C LYS A 246 2.15 20.41 -4.82
N LYS A 247 1.12 19.57 -4.95
CA LYS A 247 0.04 19.49 -3.95
C LYS A 247 0.56 18.94 -2.62
N ILE A 248 1.38 17.90 -2.68
CA ILE A 248 1.89 17.20 -1.51
C ILE A 248 3.02 18.00 -0.83
N THR A 249 3.82 18.74 -1.59
CA THR A 249 4.95 19.53 -1.06
C THR A 249 4.51 20.67 -0.15
N LYS A 250 3.26 21.13 -0.27
CA LYS A 250 2.64 22.10 0.66
C LYS A 250 2.66 21.61 2.12
N LYS A 251 2.65 20.29 2.34
CA LYS A 251 2.76 19.71 3.69
C LYS A 251 4.17 19.79 4.29
N LEU A 252 5.18 20.23 3.54
CA LEU A 252 6.59 20.29 3.96
C LEU A 252 7.11 21.73 4.09
N SER A 253 6.37 22.61 4.77
CA SER A 253 6.78 23.98 5.16
C SER A 253 7.59 24.77 4.10
N GLY A 254 7.28 24.60 2.81
CA GLY A 254 7.95 25.30 1.70
C GLY A 254 9.37 24.85 1.33
N LEU A 255 9.88 23.74 1.88
CA LEU A 255 11.24 23.24 1.58
C LEU A 255 11.39 22.64 0.18
N ALA A 256 10.31 22.05 -0.35
CA ALA A 256 10.28 21.40 -1.65
C ALA A 256 9.30 22.10 -2.59
N LEU A 257 9.67 22.21 -3.86
CA LEU A 257 8.80 22.76 -4.90
C LEU A 257 7.96 21.64 -5.54
N TRP A 258 8.58 20.49 -5.80
CA TRP A 258 7.98 19.37 -6.51
C TRP A 258 8.20 18.03 -5.82
N LEU A 259 7.20 17.15 -5.90
CA LEU A 259 7.35 15.72 -5.72
C LEU A 259 7.26 15.09 -7.11
N THR A 260 8.35 14.51 -7.60
CA THR A 260 8.40 13.76 -8.86
C THR A 260 8.40 12.27 -8.57
N SER A 261 7.50 11.54 -9.23
CA SER A 261 7.33 10.09 -9.04
C SER A 261 7.46 9.37 -10.37
N VAL A 262 8.14 8.22 -10.36
CA VAL A 262 8.26 7.32 -11.51
C VAL A 262 7.54 6.00 -11.20
N SER A 263 6.65 5.56 -12.07
CA SER A 263 5.90 4.30 -11.92
C SER A 263 6.05 3.36 -13.12
N ASN A 264 5.70 2.09 -12.95
CA ASN A 264 5.72 1.06 -14.00
C ASN A 264 4.33 0.78 -14.63
N GLU A 265 4.28 -0.16 -15.57
CA GLU A 265 3.08 -0.63 -16.29
C GLU A 265 1.96 -1.17 -15.38
N VAL A 266 2.29 -1.66 -14.19
CA VAL A 266 1.31 -2.20 -13.23
C VAL A 266 0.91 -1.19 -12.15
N GLY A 267 1.49 0.02 -12.19
CA GLY A 267 1.19 1.13 -11.29
C GLY A 267 2.00 1.17 -10.00
N GLN A 268 3.02 0.32 -9.85
CA GLN A 268 3.97 0.42 -8.73
C GLN A 268 4.93 1.59 -8.97
N ILE A 269 5.35 2.24 -7.89
CA ILE A 269 6.25 3.39 -7.88
C ILE A 269 7.69 2.92 -7.67
N LEU A 270 8.57 3.23 -8.61
CA LEU A 270 10.00 2.90 -8.53
C LEU A 270 10.74 3.85 -7.59
N ILE A 271 10.36 5.13 -7.64
CA ILE A 271 10.99 6.19 -6.85
C ILE A 271 10.05 7.41 -6.78
N SER A 272 10.11 8.11 -5.65
CA SER A 272 9.53 9.44 -5.48
C SER A 272 10.57 10.35 -4.84
N VAL A 273 10.89 11.47 -5.48
CA VAL A 273 11.91 12.42 -5.01
C VAL A 273 11.33 13.81 -4.82
N LEU A 274 11.81 14.52 -3.80
CA LEU A 274 11.49 15.92 -3.58
C LEU A 274 12.60 16.81 -4.15
N THR A 275 12.24 17.84 -4.90
CA THR A 275 13.20 18.79 -5.47
C THR A 275 12.89 20.23 -5.09
N ALA A 276 13.95 21.02 -4.91
CA ALA A 276 13.85 22.45 -4.69
C ALA A 276 13.75 23.24 -6.01
N GLN A 277 14.13 22.62 -7.14
CA GLN A 277 14.18 23.22 -8.46
C GLN A 277 13.67 22.24 -9.53
N GLU A 278 13.32 22.75 -10.71
CA GLU A 278 12.96 21.95 -11.89
C GLU A 278 14.19 21.55 -12.71
N GLY A 279 14.05 20.56 -13.60
CA GLY A 279 15.07 20.23 -14.59
C GLY A 279 16.27 19.46 -13.99
N PRO A 280 17.52 20.00 -14.01
CA PRO A 280 18.75 19.28 -13.61
C PRO A 280 18.69 18.63 -12.23
N ALA A 281 17.83 19.14 -11.36
CA ALA A 281 17.50 18.54 -10.07
C ALA A 281 17.18 17.04 -10.14
N LEU A 282 16.72 16.50 -11.28
CA LEU A 282 16.36 15.07 -11.44
C LEU A 282 17.48 14.21 -12.05
N ASP A 283 18.67 14.73 -12.32
CA ASP A 283 19.73 14.00 -13.03
C ASP A 283 20.22 12.80 -12.20
N MET A 284 20.37 13.00 -10.89
CA MET A 284 20.79 11.96 -9.96
C MET A 284 19.74 10.84 -9.88
N MET A 285 18.44 11.19 -9.82
CA MET A 285 17.34 10.21 -9.82
C MET A 285 17.40 9.32 -11.07
N ALA A 286 17.61 9.91 -12.26
CA ALA A 286 17.68 9.15 -13.50
C ALA A 286 18.92 8.25 -13.56
N ALA A 287 20.08 8.77 -13.18
CA ALA A 287 21.33 8.00 -13.11
C ALA A 287 21.22 6.81 -12.14
N ASP A 288 20.59 7.03 -10.98
CA ASP A 288 20.34 6.01 -9.96
C ASP A 288 19.41 4.91 -10.47
N LEU A 289 18.33 5.25 -11.19
CA LEU A 289 17.46 4.27 -11.82
C LEU A 289 18.17 3.45 -12.90
N ILE A 290 19.00 4.09 -13.74
CA ILE A 290 19.79 3.39 -14.76
C ILE A 290 20.74 2.39 -14.09
N ARG A 291 21.47 2.83 -13.05
CA ARG A 291 22.38 1.99 -12.27
C ARG A 291 21.63 0.83 -11.62
N ARG A 292 20.47 1.08 -10.99
CA ARG A 292 19.62 0.03 -10.39
C ARG A 292 19.29 -1.09 -11.39
N TYR A 293 18.85 -0.73 -12.59
CA TYR A 293 18.53 -1.73 -13.63
C TYR A 293 19.76 -2.52 -14.06
N SER A 294 20.88 -1.83 -14.27
CA SER A 294 22.16 -2.44 -14.63
C SER A 294 22.65 -3.42 -13.55
N ASP A 295 22.70 -2.98 -12.30
CA ASP A 295 23.20 -3.77 -11.16
C ASP A 295 22.32 -5.00 -10.89
N ALA A 296 21.01 -4.88 -11.13
CA ALA A 296 20.06 -5.98 -10.97
C ALA A 296 20.01 -6.93 -12.19
N GLY A 297 20.71 -6.63 -13.28
CA GLY A 297 20.63 -7.40 -14.53
C GLY A 297 19.24 -7.37 -15.18
N VAL A 298 18.46 -6.31 -14.92
CA VAL A 298 17.11 -6.13 -15.47
C VAL A 298 17.19 -5.33 -16.76
N ALA A 299 16.52 -5.81 -17.81
CA ALA A 299 16.51 -5.14 -19.11
C ALA A 299 15.98 -3.69 -18.99
N PRO A 300 16.60 -2.71 -19.69
CA PRO A 300 16.13 -1.34 -19.73
C PRO A 300 14.64 -1.21 -20.11
N PRO A 301 13.94 -0.17 -19.63
CA PRO A 301 12.59 0.14 -20.06
C PRO A 301 12.54 0.51 -21.54
N GLN A 302 11.45 0.13 -22.21
CA GLN A 302 11.21 0.41 -23.63
C GLN A 302 10.50 1.75 -23.84
N LEU A 303 9.59 2.11 -22.92
CA LEU A 303 8.78 3.32 -23.02
C LEU A 303 8.85 4.16 -21.74
N LEU A 304 8.77 5.48 -21.92
CA LEU A 304 8.57 6.46 -20.85
C LEU A 304 7.45 7.44 -21.25
N TYR A 305 6.33 7.43 -20.51
CA TYR A 305 5.25 8.41 -20.65
C TYR A 305 5.51 9.64 -19.80
N VAL A 306 5.39 10.82 -20.41
CA VAL A 306 5.66 12.13 -19.81
C VAL A 306 4.61 13.16 -20.18
N ASP A 307 4.43 14.17 -19.34
CA ASP A 307 3.46 15.24 -19.62
C ASP A 307 4.04 16.34 -20.52
N CYS A 308 5.37 16.46 -20.64
CA CYS A 308 6.08 17.43 -21.48
C CYS A 308 7.47 16.92 -21.90
N ASP A 309 8.19 17.67 -22.76
CA ASP A 309 9.54 17.31 -23.28
C ASP A 309 9.61 15.96 -24.05
N CYS A 310 8.50 15.56 -24.68
CA CYS A 310 8.40 14.33 -25.48
C CYS A 310 9.19 14.36 -26.80
N CYS A 311 9.34 15.53 -27.43
CA CYS A 311 10.09 15.70 -28.66
C CYS A 311 10.56 17.15 -28.84
N ARG A 312 11.61 17.36 -29.64
CA ARG A 312 12.15 18.67 -30.01
C ARG A 312 12.12 18.85 -31.54
N GLU A 313 12.04 20.10 -32.00
CA GLU A 313 12.27 20.45 -33.41
C GLU A 313 13.77 20.49 -33.71
N GLY A 314 14.21 19.71 -34.72
CA GLY A 314 15.62 19.57 -35.11
C GLY A 314 16.19 18.15 -34.88
N MET A 315 17.44 17.94 -35.31
CA MET A 315 18.17 16.69 -35.12
C MET A 315 18.91 16.72 -33.77
N GLY A 316 18.27 16.24 -32.71
CA GLY A 316 18.91 16.09 -31.40
C GLY A 316 17.97 15.51 -30.35
N PRO A 317 18.49 14.82 -29.32
CA PRO A 317 17.68 14.32 -28.21
C PRO A 317 17.05 15.48 -27.41
N THR A 318 15.93 15.19 -26.74
CA THR A 318 15.36 16.12 -25.74
C THR A 318 16.22 16.12 -24.49
N LYS A 319 16.09 17.14 -23.64
CA LYS A 319 16.81 17.19 -22.35
C LYS A 319 16.44 15.98 -21.49
N LEU A 320 15.18 15.54 -21.54
CA LEU A 320 14.73 14.34 -20.88
C LEU A 320 15.37 13.07 -21.47
N LYS A 321 15.47 12.96 -22.80
CA LYS A 321 16.14 11.82 -23.43
C LYS A 321 17.64 11.77 -23.10
N GLU A 322 18.31 12.91 -23.03
CA GLU A 322 19.70 13.01 -22.56
C GLU A 322 19.84 12.57 -21.10
N ARG A 323 18.91 12.99 -20.23
CA ARG A 323 18.87 12.60 -18.80
C ARG A 323 18.78 11.09 -18.61
N PHE A 324 18.05 10.39 -19.49
CA PHE A 324 17.96 8.93 -19.51
C PHE A 324 18.93 8.28 -20.52
N GLY A 325 20.04 8.95 -20.86
CA GLY A 325 20.98 8.51 -21.91
C GLY A 325 21.63 7.14 -21.70
N GLY A 326 21.59 6.58 -20.49
CA GLY A 326 21.98 5.19 -20.22
C GLY A 326 21.01 4.14 -20.79
N TRP A 327 19.87 4.55 -21.33
CA TRP A 327 18.88 3.71 -22.01
C TRP A 327 18.68 4.21 -23.45
N PRO A 328 19.59 3.85 -24.39
CA PRO A 328 19.59 4.43 -25.75
C PRO A 328 18.33 4.11 -26.54
N ASP A 329 17.76 2.92 -26.33
CA ASP A 329 16.55 2.43 -27.01
C ASP A 329 15.24 2.92 -26.35
N LEU A 330 15.33 3.75 -25.29
CA LEU A 330 14.15 4.29 -24.64
C LEU A 330 13.39 5.23 -25.57
N VAL A 331 12.10 4.91 -25.76
CA VAL A 331 11.17 5.75 -26.51
C VAL A 331 10.35 6.61 -25.53
N VAL A 332 10.43 7.92 -25.69
CA VAL A 332 9.65 8.88 -24.90
C VAL A 332 8.33 9.18 -25.61
N LYS A 333 7.21 9.02 -24.90
CA LYS A 333 5.86 9.26 -25.42
C LYS A 333 5.17 10.34 -24.59
N LEU A 334 4.33 11.13 -25.26
CA LEU A 334 3.51 12.13 -24.60
C LEU A 334 2.28 11.47 -23.97
N ASP A 335 1.96 11.85 -22.74
CA ASP A 335 0.71 11.45 -22.11
C ASP A 335 -0.49 11.96 -22.92
N ILE A 336 -1.38 11.04 -23.28
CA ILE A 336 -2.47 11.29 -24.23
C ILE A 336 -3.52 12.20 -23.60
N TYR A 337 -3.81 12.02 -22.31
CA TYR A 337 -4.76 12.88 -21.62
C TYR A 337 -4.22 14.31 -21.49
N HIS A 338 -2.93 14.49 -21.21
CA HIS A 338 -2.29 15.80 -21.23
C HIS A 338 -2.32 16.44 -22.61
N PHE A 339 -2.09 15.68 -23.68
CA PHE A 339 -2.27 16.17 -25.04
C PHE A 339 -3.71 16.68 -25.29
N MET A 340 -4.72 15.91 -24.87
CA MET A 340 -6.12 16.31 -24.98
C MET A 340 -6.42 17.58 -24.16
N ARG A 341 -5.90 17.67 -22.93
CA ARG A 341 -6.05 18.86 -22.08
C ARG A 341 -5.43 20.11 -22.68
N ARG A 342 -4.28 19.99 -23.37
CA ARG A 342 -3.67 21.12 -24.08
C ARG A 342 -4.58 21.63 -25.19
N LEU A 343 -5.24 20.74 -25.95
CA LEU A 343 -6.24 21.14 -26.94
C LEU A 343 -7.45 21.79 -26.26
N ALA A 344 -7.91 21.21 -25.16
CA ALA A 344 -9.03 21.73 -24.39
C ALA A 344 -8.78 23.12 -23.78
N SER A 345 -7.53 23.57 -23.64
CA SER A 345 -7.23 24.97 -23.26
C SER A 345 -7.72 26.01 -24.29
N GLY A 346 -8.08 25.58 -25.50
CA GLY A 346 -8.76 26.40 -26.50
C GLY A 346 -10.26 26.61 -26.24
N CYS A 347 -10.86 25.87 -25.30
CA CYS A 347 -12.26 26.05 -24.91
C CYS A 347 -12.48 27.38 -24.18
N THR A 348 -13.57 28.09 -24.49
CA THR A 348 -13.88 29.41 -23.93
C THR A 348 -14.04 29.40 -22.41
N LYS A 349 -14.60 28.32 -21.86
CA LYS A 349 -14.76 28.08 -20.42
C LYS A 349 -14.64 26.59 -20.09
N ASP A 350 -14.05 26.27 -18.93
CA ASP A 350 -13.91 24.88 -18.45
C ASP A 350 -15.25 24.23 -18.10
N ALA A 351 -16.24 25.03 -17.69
CA ALA A 351 -17.60 24.56 -17.34
C ALA A 351 -18.58 24.56 -18.54
N HIS A 352 -18.08 24.67 -19.78
CA HIS A 352 -18.94 24.73 -20.95
C HIS A 352 -19.74 23.40 -21.11
N PRO A 353 -21.06 23.42 -21.36
CA PRO A 353 -21.87 22.20 -21.43
C PRO A 353 -21.40 21.19 -22.49
N LEU A 354 -20.83 21.66 -23.60
CA LEU A 354 -20.26 20.82 -24.66
C LEU A 354 -18.84 20.30 -24.38
N TYR A 355 -18.19 20.73 -23.29
CA TYR A 355 -16.81 20.30 -22.96
C TYR A 355 -16.67 18.78 -22.82
N PRO A 356 -17.56 18.06 -22.08
CA PRO A 356 -17.46 16.60 -21.98
C PRO A 356 -17.63 15.91 -23.34
N VAL A 357 -18.50 16.44 -24.20
CA VAL A 357 -18.74 15.92 -25.56
C VAL A 357 -17.50 16.12 -26.43
N PHE A 358 -16.85 17.28 -26.33
CA PHE A 358 -15.61 17.55 -27.04
C PHE A 358 -14.48 16.62 -26.60
N MET A 359 -14.28 16.44 -25.29
CA MET A 359 -13.26 15.52 -24.78
C MET A 359 -13.51 14.08 -25.23
N ALA A 360 -14.78 13.65 -25.26
CA ALA A 360 -15.18 12.34 -25.75
C ALA A 360 -14.86 12.17 -27.25
N LYS A 361 -15.36 13.09 -28.10
CA LYS A 361 -15.08 13.07 -29.55
C LYS A 361 -13.60 13.16 -29.87
N LEU A 362 -12.85 13.96 -29.12
CA LEU A 362 -11.40 14.08 -29.27
C LEU A 362 -10.70 12.76 -28.98
N SER A 363 -11.16 12.03 -27.96
CA SER A 363 -10.67 10.67 -27.70
C SER A 363 -10.97 9.72 -28.86
N CYS A 364 -12.17 9.75 -29.42
CA CYS A 364 -12.54 8.93 -30.60
C CYS A 364 -11.72 9.26 -31.86
N CYS A 365 -11.22 10.48 -31.99
CA CYS A 365 -10.28 10.86 -33.06
C CYS A 365 -8.90 10.22 -32.87
N ILE A 366 -8.50 9.92 -31.63
CA ILE A 366 -7.19 9.36 -31.29
C ILE A 366 -7.26 7.83 -31.29
N PHE A 367 -8.31 7.27 -30.69
CA PHE A 367 -8.42 5.84 -30.42
C PHE A 367 -9.46 5.13 -31.29
N GLU A 368 -9.20 3.85 -31.49
CA GLU A 368 -10.17 2.88 -31.99
C GLU A 368 -10.16 1.62 -31.13
N TRP A 369 -11.35 1.05 -30.90
CA TRP A 369 -11.51 -0.19 -30.16
C TRP A 369 -11.15 -1.40 -31.02
N ASP A 370 -10.64 -2.44 -30.38
CA ASP A 370 -10.49 -3.75 -31.01
C ASP A 370 -11.88 -4.31 -31.36
N SER A 371 -12.09 -4.60 -32.64
CA SER A 371 -13.40 -5.03 -33.14
C SER A 371 -13.80 -6.41 -32.59
N GLY A 372 -12.82 -7.28 -32.33
CA GLY A 372 -13.05 -8.61 -31.75
C GLY A 372 -13.50 -8.52 -30.30
N ASP A 373 -12.80 -7.73 -29.48
CA ASP A 373 -13.15 -7.53 -28.07
C ASP A 373 -14.54 -6.89 -27.94
N VAL A 374 -14.86 -5.86 -28.74
CA VAL A 374 -16.18 -5.21 -28.73
C VAL A 374 -17.28 -6.16 -29.19
N ALA A 375 -17.05 -6.98 -30.22
CA ALA A 375 -18.01 -7.97 -30.67
C ALA A 375 -18.31 -9.02 -29.58
N LEU A 376 -17.28 -9.46 -28.85
CA LEU A 376 -17.41 -10.38 -27.73
C LEU A 376 -18.21 -9.75 -26.58
N LEU A 377 -17.90 -8.50 -26.22
CA LEU A 377 -18.65 -7.77 -25.18
C LEU A 377 -20.12 -7.55 -25.56
N ARG A 378 -20.40 -7.19 -26.82
CA ARG A 378 -21.78 -7.07 -27.34
C ARG A 378 -22.55 -8.38 -27.21
N ARG A 379 -21.90 -9.51 -27.55
CA ARG A 379 -22.50 -10.84 -27.41
C ARG A 379 -22.85 -11.14 -25.95
N ALA A 380 -21.91 -10.92 -25.03
CA ALA A 380 -22.13 -11.11 -23.60
C ALA A 380 -23.27 -10.22 -23.08
N LYS A 381 -23.26 -8.93 -23.46
CA LYS A 381 -24.29 -7.98 -23.03
C LYS A 381 -25.68 -8.32 -23.56
N ARG A 382 -25.77 -8.81 -24.80
CA ARG A 382 -27.03 -9.28 -25.39
C ARG A 382 -27.63 -10.45 -24.61
N GLU A 383 -26.83 -11.45 -24.26
CA GLU A 383 -27.30 -12.57 -23.44
C GLU A 383 -27.69 -12.12 -22.03
N GLN A 384 -26.97 -11.14 -21.47
CA GLN A 384 -27.37 -10.52 -20.21
C GLN A 384 -28.79 -9.92 -20.30
N LEU A 385 -29.04 -9.08 -21.31
CA LEU A 385 -30.33 -8.38 -21.51
C LEU A 385 -31.49 -9.34 -21.82
N LYS A 386 -31.24 -10.46 -22.51
CA LYS A 386 -32.26 -11.48 -22.80
C LYS A 386 -32.88 -12.07 -21.54
N ARG A 387 -32.05 -12.45 -20.56
CA ARG A 387 -32.52 -13.00 -19.28
C ARG A 387 -33.15 -11.95 -18.38
N GLU A 388 -32.70 -10.70 -18.47
CA GLU A 388 -33.38 -9.56 -17.83
C GLU A 388 -34.78 -9.32 -18.42
N GLY A 389 -35.15 -10.04 -19.49
CA GLY A 389 -36.50 -10.04 -20.04
C GLY A 389 -36.79 -8.84 -20.94
N LEU A 390 -35.77 -8.12 -21.43
CA LEU A 390 -36.00 -6.99 -22.33
C LEU A 390 -36.47 -7.48 -23.71
N PRO A 391 -37.66 -7.08 -24.18
CA PRO A 391 -38.13 -7.39 -25.53
C PRO A 391 -37.40 -6.50 -26.57
N GLY A 392 -37.22 -7.01 -27.78
CA GLY A 392 -36.75 -6.22 -28.93
C GLY A 392 -35.27 -5.79 -28.87
N ILE A 393 -34.36 -6.70 -28.50
CA ILE A 393 -32.92 -6.40 -28.36
C ILE A 393 -32.28 -6.16 -29.73
N THR A 394 -32.15 -4.88 -30.11
CA THR A 394 -31.39 -4.42 -31.29
C THR A 394 -29.91 -4.20 -30.97
N ASP A 395 -29.04 -4.15 -31.99
CA ASP A 395 -27.62 -3.79 -31.80
C ASP A 395 -27.45 -2.41 -31.16
N GLN A 396 -28.27 -1.43 -31.55
CA GLN A 396 -28.26 -0.08 -30.97
C GLN A 396 -28.59 -0.08 -29.48
N LEU A 397 -29.59 -0.88 -29.06
CA LEU A 397 -29.94 -0.99 -27.65
C LEU A 397 -28.81 -1.62 -26.84
N VAL A 398 -28.13 -2.64 -27.40
CA VAL A 398 -26.97 -3.27 -26.76
C VAL A 398 -25.86 -2.24 -26.56
N ASP A 399 -25.51 -1.48 -27.59
CA ASP A 399 -24.45 -0.46 -27.52
C ASP A 399 -24.75 0.64 -26.49
N GLN A 400 -25.99 1.10 -26.42
CA GLN A 400 -26.44 2.08 -25.41
C GLN A 400 -26.36 1.54 -23.98
N ARG A 401 -26.53 0.23 -23.80
CA ARG A 401 -26.49 -0.44 -22.50
C ARG A 401 -25.08 -0.84 -22.07
N ILE A 402 -24.10 -0.88 -22.98
CA ILE A 402 -22.70 -1.06 -22.63
C ILE A 402 -22.18 0.20 -21.95
N THR A 403 -21.65 0.03 -20.74
CA THR A 403 -21.08 1.12 -19.94
C THR A 403 -19.62 1.38 -20.31
N LYS A 404 -19.14 2.60 -20.00
CA LYS A 404 -17.72 2.95 -20.12
C LYS A 404 -16.81 2.00 -19.34
N ASN A 405 -17.27 1.54 -18.17
CA ASN A 405 -16.55 0.57 -17.33
C ASN A 405 -16.43 -0.80 -17.97
N GLU A 406 -17.46 -1.26 -18.67
CA GLU A 406 -17.40 -2.54 -19.39
C GLU A 406 -16.44 -2.45 -20.58
N LEU A 407 -16.47 -1.35 -21.34
CA LEU A 407 -15.51 -1.11 -22.43
C LEU A 407 -14.08 -1.01 -21.91
N SER A 408 -13.86 -0.23 -20.85
CA SER A 408 -12.52 -0.03 -20.26
C SER A 408 -11.88 -1.31 -19.78
N ARG A 409 -12.70 -2.20 -19.21
CA ARG A 409 -12.27 -3.44 -18.59
C ARG A 409 -12.10 -4.56 -19.60
N HIS A 410 -12.98 -4.68 -20.60
CA HIS A 410 -13.05 -5.86 -21.47
C HIS A 410 -12.52 -5.63 -22.88
N CYS A 411 -12.34 -4.38 -23.30
CA CYS A 411 -11.93 -4.07 -24.66
C CYS A 411 -10.58 -3.35 -24.71
N ARG A 412 -9.69 -3.82 -25.58
CA ARG A 412 -8.48 -3.10 -25.95
C ARG A 412 -8.85 -1.98 -26.91
N ARG A 413 -8.10 -0.89 -26.89
CA ARG A 413 -8.12 0.16 -27.91
C ARG A 413 -6.71 0.46 -28.36
N ARG A 414 -6.51 0.93 -29.58
CA ARG A 414 -5.20 1.38 -30.09
C ARG A 414 -5.31 2.78 -30.66
N THR A 415 -4.19 3.46 -30.83
CA THR A 415 -4.20 4.74 -31.56
C THR A 415 -4.31 4.51 -33.06
N ARG A 416 -4.94 5.45 -33.78
CA ARG A 416 -5.26 5.33 -35.21
C ARG A 416 -4.08 5.60 -36.17
N GLY A 417 -2.92 5.95 -35.64
CA GLY A 417 -1.78 6.41 -36.43
C GLY A 417 -1.81 7.92 -36.69
N GLU A 418 -0.64 8.48 -37.00
CA GLU A 418 -0.43 9.94 -37.03
C GLU A 418 -1.35 10.65 -38.03
N GLN A 419 -1.36 10.20 -39.29
CA GLN A 419 -2.08 10.88 -40.37
C GLN A 419 -3.60 10.89 -40.13
N GLN A 420 -4.16 9.75 -39.72
CA GLN A 420 -5.58 9.63 -39.46
C GLN A 420 -6.00 10.45 -38.24
N THR A 421 -5.21 10.42 -37.15
CA THR A 421 -5.48 11.25 -35.97
C THR A 421 -5.42 12.75 -36.30
N ILE A 422 -4.44 13.22 -37.09
CA ILE A 422 -4.36 14.62 -37.53
C ILE A 422 -5.62 15.02 -38.31
N LEU A 423 -6.04 14.19 -39.28
CA LEU A 423 -7.22 14.45 -40.10
C LEU A 423 -8.49 14.53 -39.25
N MET A 424 -8.71 13.55 -38.37
CA MET A 424 -9.92 13.49 -37.54
C MET A 424 -10.00 14.63 -36.53
N ILE A 425 -8.88 14.96 -35.87
CA ILE A 425 -8.85 16.12 -34.96
C ILE A 425 -9.08 17.42 -35.74
N GLY A 426 -8.44 17.60 -36.91
CA GLY A 426 -8.66 18.76 -37.77
C GLY A 426 -10.13 18.96 -38.13
N ASN A 427 -10.79 17.88 -38.59
CA ASN A 427 -12.22 17.90 -38.93
C ASN A 427 -13.09 18.22 -37.71
N LEU A 428 -12.81 17.62 -36.55
CA LEU A 428 -13.54 17.89 -35.30
C LEU A 428 -13.43 19.36 -34.89
N LEU A 429 -12.22 19.94 -34.94
CA LEU A 429 -12.00 21.34 -34.59
C LEU A 429 -12.72 22.28 -35.57
N SER A 430 -12.66 22.01 -36.88
CA SER A 430 -13.41 22.78 -37.88
C SER A 430 -14.92 22.72 -37.67
N GLU A 431 -15.45 21.54 -37.32
CA GLU A 431 -16.87 21.35 -37.03
C GLU A 431 -17.33 22.14 -35.79
N LEU A 432 -16.53 22.13 -34.72
CA LEU A 432 -16.84 22.77 -33.44
C LEU A 432 -16.51 24.27 -33.39
N VAL A 433 -15.74 24.80 -34.33
CA VAL A 433 -15.65 26.26 -34.54
C VAL A 433 -16.93 26.79 -35.18
N GLY A 434 -17.66 25.95 -35.92
CA GLY A 434 -18.92 26.30 -36.57
C GLY A 434 -20.14 26.28 -35.65
N VAL A 435 -21.32 26.21 -36.25
CA VAL A 435 -22.63 26.24 -35.54
C VAL A 435 -22.77 25.09 -34.54
N LYS A 436 -22.18 23.93 -34.83
CA LYS A 436 -22.29 22.73 -33.99
C LYS A 436 -21.51 22.80 -32.68
N GLY A 437 -20.59 23.76 -32.52
CA GLY A 437 -19.89 23.99 -31.27
C GLY A 437 -20.48 25.12 -30.43
N ARG A 438 -21.71 25.56 -30.71
CA ARG A 438 -22.42 26.55 -29.90
C ARG A 438 -23.41 25.85 -28.96
N ASP A 439 -23.50 26.32 -27.73
CA ASP A 439 -24.53 25.85 -26.79
C ASP A 439 -25.94 26.39 -27.15
N LEU A 440 -26.94 26.03 -26.34
CA LEU A 440 -28.32 26.48 -26.53
C LEU A 440 -28.49 28.01 -26.47
N LEU A 441 -27.53 28.72 -25.87
CA LEU A 441 -27.50 30.18 -25.76
C LEU A 441 -26.60 30.83 -26.82
N GLY A 442 -26.06 30.05 -27.76
CA GLY A 442 -25.20 30.52 -28.84
C GLY A 442 -23.74 30.76 -28.43
N VAL A 443 -23.35 30.44 -27.19
CA VAL A 443 -21.99 30.60 -26.68
C VAL A 443 -21.09 29.59 -27.37
N PRO A 444 -19.98 30.02 -28.01
CA PRO A 444 -19.06 29.11 -28.66
C PRO A 444 -18.25 28.33 -27.63
N LEU A 445 -18.13 27.01 -27.84
CA LEU A 445 -17.28 26.13 -27.05
C LEU A 445 -15.81 26.48 -27.25
N LEU A 446 -15.40 26.72 -28.49
CA LEU A 446 -14.00 26.96 -28.88
C LEU A 446 -13.77 28.44 -29.20
N ASP A 447 -12.68 28.97 -28.67
CA ASP A 447 -12.14 30.24 -29.15
C ASP A 447 -11.38 29.98 -30.45
N GLN A 448 -11.80 30.62 -31.54
CA GLN A 448 -11.30 30.31 -32.88
C GLN A 448 -9.81 30.61 -33.05
N GLU A 449 -9.35 31.81 -32.69
CA GLU A 449 -7.95 32.22 -32.88
C GLU A 449 -7.03 31.41 -31.95
N ARG A 450 -7.42 31.27 -30.69
CA ARG A 450 -6.65 30.50 -29.70
C ARG A 450 -6.58 29.03 -30.08
N MET A 451 -7.68 28.42 -30.54
CA MET A 451 -7.68 27.02 -30.96
C MET A 451 -6.82 26.80 -32.22
N GLN A 452 -6.87 27.72 -33.19
CA GLN A 452 -6.00 27.64 -34.37
C GLN A 452 -4.52 27.65 -33.96
N HIS A 453 -4.13 28.57 -33.08
CA HIS A 453 -2.76 28.62 -32.57
C HIS A 453 -2.38 27.34 -31.79
N ILE A 454 -3.23 26.90 -30.86
CA ILE A 454 -3.00 25.67 -30.09
C ILE A 454 -2.85 24.47 -31.01
N TRP A 455 -3.71 24.32 -32.02
CA TRP A 455 -3.63 23.19 -32.94
C TRP A 455 -2.34 23.20 -33.75
N GLN A 456 -1.88 24.35 -34.24
CA GLN A 456 -0.60 24.45 -34.94
C GLN A 456 0.57 23.97 -34.07
N VAL A 457 0.56 24.33 -32.78
CA VAL A 457 1.59 23.92 -31.82
C VAL A 457 1.44 22.43 -31.43
N GLN A 458 0.23 21.92 -31.24
CA GLN A 458 0.00 20.55 -30.77
C GLN A 458 0.05 19.51 -31.89
N ARG A 459 -0.28 19.86 -33.13
CA ARG A 459 -0.32 18.92 -34.27
C ARG A 459 0.98 18.11 -34.44
N LYS A 460 2.15 18.72 -34.25
CA LYS A 460 3.46 18.02 -34.33
C LYS A 460 3.66 16.96 -33.24
N HIS A 461 2.90 17.02 -32.15
CA HIS A 461 2.94 16.05 -31.06
C HIS A 461 2.01 14.86 -31.29
N VAL A 462 1.21 14.84 -32.37
CA VAL A 462 0.34 13.70 -32.68
C VAL A 462 1.15 12.41 -32.88
N LYS A 463 2.37 12.50 -33.42
CA LYS A 463 3.30 11.35 -33.47
C LYS A 463 3.73 10.84 -32.08
N CYS A 464 3.79 11.73 -31.09
CA CYS A 464 4.30 11.43 -29.75
C CYS A 464 3.28 10.68 -28.88
N ILE A 465 2.00 10.72 -29.26
CA ILE A 465 0.91 10.03 -28.55
C ILE A 465 0.57 8.66 -29.16
N GLN A 466 1.16 8.30 -30.30
CA GLN A 466 0.86 7.03 -30.95
C GLN A 466 1.46 5.85 -30.19
N ASP A 467 0.74 4.73 -30.16
CA ASP A 467 1.20 3.46 -29.62
C ASP A 467 2.51 3.03 -30.34
N GLU A 468 3.48 2.58 -29.55
CA GLU A 468 4.77 2.13 -30.10
C GLU A 468 4.66 0.71 -30.66
N PRO A 469 5.07 0.46 -31.92
CA PRO A 469 5.04 -0.87 -32.51
C PRO A 469 5.86 -1.88 -31.68
N GLY A 470 5.33 -3.09 -31.51
CA GLY A 470 6.01 -4.16 -30.78
C GLY A 470 5.96 -4.07 -29.25
N VAL A 471 5.43 -2.99 -28.68
CA VAL A 471 5.26 -2.86 -27.23
C VAL A 471 3.87 -3.30 -26.79
N LEU A 472 3.80 -4.27 -25.86
CA LEU A 472 2.54 -4.74 -25.29
C LEU A 472 2.00 -3.75 -24.25
N LEU A 473 0.98 -2.98 -24.63
CA LEU A 473 0.34 -1.97 -23.76
C LEU A 473 -0.81 -2.52 -22.91
N TYR A 474 -1.31 -3.72 -23.22
CA TYR A 474 -2.37 -4.37 -22.45
C TYR A 474 -1.88 -5.67 -21.83
N ALA A 475 -2.16 -5.81 -20.54
CA ALA A 475 -2.00 -7.06 -19.80
C ALA A 475 -3.39 -7.61 -19.43
N GLU A 476 -3.60 -8.90 -19.66
CA GLU A 476 -4.78 -9.60 -19.16
C GLU A 476 -4.62 -9.84 -17.66
N THR A 477 -5.53 -9.30 -16.87
CA THR A 477 -5.54 -9.39 -15.39
C THR A 477 -6.50 -10.44 -14.86
N GLY A 478 -7.18 -11.17 -15.74
CA GLY A 478 -8.11 -12.24 -15.40
C GLY A 478 -9.29 -12.27 -16.36
N THR A 479 -10.35 -12.98 -15.99
CA THR A 479 -11.55 -13.13 -16.83
C THR A 479 -12.82 -12.92 -16.02
N THR A 480 -13.85 -12.36 -16.64
CA THR A 480 -15.21 -12.23 -16.10
C THR A 480 -16.16 -13.08 -16.93
N THR A 481 -16.93 -13.96 -16.30
CA THR A 481 -17.95 -14.74 -17.02
C THR A 481 -19.30 -14.06 -16.89
N ILE A 482 -19.88 -13.67 -18.02
CA ILE A 482 -21.25 -13.18 -18.13
C ILE A 482 -22.01 -14.25 -18.90
N GLU A 483 -22.86 -15.01 -18.21
CA GLU A 483 -23.85 -15.85 -18.90
C GLU A 483 -23.25 -16.96 -19.75
N GLY A 484 -22.22 -17.59 -19.19
CA GLY A 484 -21.42 -18.60 -19.88
C GLY A 484 -20.42 -18.03 -20.88
N ILE A 485 -20.44 -16.72 -21.15
CA ILE A 485 -19.48 -16.05 -22.03
C ILE A 485 -18.33 -15.49 -21.19
N VAL A 486 -17.13 -15.98 -21.46
CA VAL A 486 -15.90 -15.55 -20.79
C VAL A 486 -15.35 -14.31 -21.48
N LEU A 487 -15.27 -13.20 -20.75
CA LEU A 487 -14.67 -11.94 -21.17
C LEU A 487 -13.30 -11.77 -20.51
N PRO A 488 -12.23 -11.44 -21.26
CA PRO A 488 -10.97 -11.05 -20.66
C PRO A 488 -11.13 -9.72 -19.90
N ASN A 489 -10.33 -9.55 -18.85
CA ASN A 489 -10.15 -8.31 -18.13
C ASN A 489 -8.77 -7.76 -18.49
N TYR A 490 -8.71 -6.54 -19.01
CA TYR A 490 -7.47 -5.91 -19.41
C TYR A 490 -7.10 -4.75 -18.50
N ARG A 491 -5.79 -4.55 -18.30
CA ARG A 491 -5.21 -3.32 -17.75
C ARG A 491 -4.34 -2.68 -18.82
N CYS A 492 -4.56 -1.40 -19.05
CA CYS A 492 -3.76 -0.59 -19.96
C CYS A 492 -2.56 0.04 -19.23
N ALA A 493 -1.37 -0.07 -19.81
CA ALA A 493 -0.15 0.52 -19.30
C ALA A 493 0.10 1.95 -19.80
N ARG A 494 -0.73 2.49 -20.71
CA ARG A 494 -0.56 3.84 -21.26
C ARG A 494 -0.69 4.94 -20.22
N GLY A 495 -0.02 6.05 -20.50
CA GLY A 495 -0.23 7.34 -19.86
C GLY A 495 0.18 7.40 -18.39
N SER A 496 0.25 8.62 -17.86
CA SER A 496 0.69 8.95 -16.50
C SER A 496 -0.45 9.00 -15.48
N THR A 497 -1.73 8.87 -15.88
CA THR A 497 -2.90 9.06 -14.99
C THR A 497 -2.88 8.23 -13.69
N SER A 498 -2.26 7.04 -13.70
CA SER A 498 -2.11 6.23 -12.48
C SER A 498 -1.29 6.91 -11.37
N LEU A 499 -0.42 7.86 -11.73
CA LEU A 499 0.34 8.67 -10.79
C LEU A 499 -0.53 9.71 -10.09
N GLU A 500 -1.61 10.20 -10.71
CA GLU A 500 -2.56 11.09 -10.05
C GLU A 500 -3.24 10.38 -8.87
N SER A 501 -3.68 9.12 -9.07
CA SER A 501 -4.24 8.30 -7.99
C SER A 501 -3.22 8.03 -6.87
N PHE A 502 -1.94 7.83 -7.23
CA PHE A 502 -0.87 7.67 -6.24
C PHE A 502 -0.62 8.97 -5.45
N HIS A 503 -0.61 10.12 -6.13
CA HIS A 503 -0.46 11.42 -5.48
C HIS A 503 -1.62 11.72 -4.54
N LEU A 504 -2.85 11.33 -4.91
CA LEU A 504 -4.01 11.41 -4.02
C LEU A 504 -3.86 10.48 -2.80
N HIS A 505 -3.42 9.24 -3.01
CA HIS A 505 -3.11 8.30 -1.94
C HIS A 505 -2.09 8.89 -0.95
N LEU A 506 -0.96 9.41 -1.42
CA LEU A 506 0.05 10.04 -0.56
C LEU A 506 -0.50 11.26 0.19
N ASN A 507 -1.30 12.10 -0.48
CA ASN A 507 -1.89 13.28 0.16
C ASN A 507 -2.80 12.90 1.33
N ARG A 508 -3.51 11.77 1.24
CA ARG A 508 -4.32 11.21 2.34
C ARG A 508 -3.46 10.51 3.39
N PHE A 509 -2.43 9.78 2.95
CA PHE A 509 -1.60 8.96 3.82
C PHE A 509 -0.75 9.80 4.79
N ILE A 510 -0.17 10.91 4.30
CA ILE A 510 0.62 11.85 5.10
C ILE A 510 -0.34 12.70 5.96
N PRO A 511 -0.30 12.61 7.30
CA PRO A 511 -1.19 13.35 8.21
C PRO A 511 -1.05 14.88 8.11
N GLY A 512 -2.08 15.58 8.59
CA GLY A 512 -2.10 17.03 8.75
C GLY A 512 -1.97 17.86 7.47
N THR A 513 -1.93 19.17 7.69
CA THR A 513 -1.61 20.19 6.68
C THR A 513 -0.13 20.52 6.63
N SER A 514 0.63 20.08 7.64
CA SER A 514 2.08 20.24 7.74
C SER A 514 2.72 19.07 8.50
N ALA A 515 3.94 18.71 8.12
CA ALA A 515 4.77 17.71 8.79
C ALA A 515 6.23 18.15 8.76
N ASN A 516 6.96 17.87 9.85
CA ASN A 516 8.42 17.99 9.83
C ASN A 516 9.03 16.97 8.86
N SER A 517 10.30 17.17 8.51
CA SER A 517 10.97 16.38 7.48
C SER A 517 11.10 14.89 7.82
N LEU A 518 11.29 14.52 9.09
CA LEU A 518 11.35 13.12 9.52
C LEU A 518 9.99 12.44 9.34
N ASN A 519 8.95 13.03 9.93
CA ASN A 519 7.58 12.50 9.84
C ASN A 519 7.14 12.37 8.37
N PHE A 520 7.37 13.40 7.56
CA PHE A 520 7.05 13.37 6.14
C PHE A 520 7.77 12.20 5.42
N GLN A 521 9.06 12.02 5.66
CA GLN A 521 9.84 10.94 5.05
C GLN A 521 9.32 9.55 5.42
N LEU A 522 8.98 9.33 6.69
CA LEU A 522 8.46 8.05 7.16
C LEU A 522 7.11 7.71 6.51
N TYR A 523 6.18 8.68 6.47
CA TYR A 523 4.87 8.47 5.85
C TYR A 523 4.96 8.31 4.33
N LEU A 524 5.84 9.05 3.66
CA LEU A 524 6.09 8.87 2.23
C LEU A 524 6.56 7.43 1.93
N LEU A 525 7.54 6.94 2.68
CA LEU A 525 8.13 5.62 2.43
C LEU A 525 7.16 4.47 2.77
N GLU A 526 6.47 4.53 3.91
CA GLU A 526 5.46 3.51 4.25
C GLU A 526 4.29 3.56 3.26
N GLY A 527 3.79 4.75 2.92
CA GLY A 527 2.70 4.93 1.95
C GLY A 527 3.02 4.38 0.57
N LEU A 528 4.26 4.62 0.08
CA LEU A 528 4.76 4.10 -1.18
C LEU A 528 4.92 2.58 -1.15
N ASN A 529 5.54 2.03 -0.10
CA ASN A 529 5.74 0.59 0.02
C ASN A 529 4.42 -0.18 0.09
N ARG A 530 3.42 0.31 0.83
CA ARG A 530 2.09 -0.29 0.87
C ARG A 530 1.40 -0.21 -0.49
N TRP A 531 1.43 0.96 -1.13
CA TRP A 531 0.89 1.14 -2.49
C TRP A 531 1.49 0.12 -3.47
N ASN A 532 2.81 -0.05 -3.45
CA ASN A 532 3.49 -1.00 -4.34
C ASN A 532 3.06 -2.45 -4.11
N GLN A 533 2.86 -2.84 -2.85
CA GLN A 533 2.38 -4.19 -2.52
C GLN A 533 0.94 -4.40 -3.00
N ASP A 534 0.07 -3.40 -2.84
CA ASP A 534 -1.32 -3.46 -3.30
C ASP A 534 -1.39 -3.51 -4.84
N ARG A 535 -0.60 -2.69 -5.53
CA ARG A 535 -0.53 -2.70 -7.01
C ARG A 535 0.02 -4.00 -7.56
N LYS A 536 1.04 -4.60 -6.91
CA LYS A 536 1.57 -5.93 -7.26
C LYS A 536 0.53 -7.02 -7.04
N ALA A 537 -0.18 -7.00 -5.91
CA ALA A 537 -1.24 -7.98 -5.66
C ALA A 537 -2.36 -7.85 -6.69
N ALA A 538 -2.79 -6.62 -7.01
CA ALA A 538 -3.82 -6.35 -8.00
C ALA A 538 -3.39 -6.56 -9.47
N SER A 539 -2.10 -6.79 -9.75
CA SER A 539 -1.63 -7.14 -11.10
C SER A 539 -1.58 -8.65 -11.34
N LEU A 540 -1.63 -9.46 -10.30
CA LEU A 540 -1.68 -10.91 -10.44
C LEU A 540 -3.09 -11.32 -10.85
N ALA A 541 -3.21 -12.06 -11.96
CA ALA A 541 -4.48 -12.60 -12.47
C ALA A 541 -5.01 -13.78 -11.63
N VAL A 542 -4.93 -13.65 -10.30
CA VAL A 542 -5.28 -14.68 -9.33
C VAL A 542 -6.31 -14.10 -8.39
N LYS A 543 -7.20 -14.97 -7.88
CA LYS A 543 -8.10 -14.63 -6.78
C LYS A 543 -7.31 -13.89 -5.67
N PRO A 544 -7.89 -12.85 -5.04
CA PRO A 544 -7.22 -12.14 -3.95
C PRO A 544 -6.62 -13.14 -2.97
N PRO A 545 -5.34 -12.97 -2.58
CA PRO A 545 -4.69 -13.92 -1.71
C PRO A 545 -5.50 -14.06 -0.43
N SER A 546 -5.64 -15.29 0.08
CA SER A 546 -6.36 -15.56 1.34
C SER A 546 -5.70 -14.91 2.56
N MET A 547 -4.45 -14.45 2.41
CA MET A 547 -3.67 -13.77 3.44
C MET A 547 -3.20 -12.41 2.93
N LEU A 548 -3.54 -11.34 3.66
CA LEU A 548 -3.02 -10.00 3.46
C LEU A 548 -1.91 -9.73 4.48
N SER A 549 -0.68 -9.51 3.99
CA SER A 549 0.45 -9.14 4.84
C SER A 549 1.34 -8.13 4.13
N TYR A 550 1.72 -7.08 4.86
CA TYR A 550 2.73 -6.10 4.43
C TYR A 550 4.12 -6.38 5.00
N SER A 551 4.26 -7.47 5.78
CA SER A 551 5.53 -7.87 6.40
C SER A 551 6.24 -8.88 5.49
N GLY A 552 7.14 -8.37 4.64
CA GLY A 552 7.92 -9.20 3.72
C GLY A 552 8.83 -10.19 4.46
N ASP A 553 9.49 -9.76 5.53
CA ASP A 553 10.34 -10.63 6.35
C ASP A 553 9.60 -11.84 6.93
N LEU A 554 8.37 -11.63 7.42
CA LEU A 554 7.53 -12.72 7.93
C LEU A 554 7.22 -13.72 6.82
N VAL A 555 6.78 -13.23 5.66
CA VAL A 555 6.44 -14.10 4.52
C VAL A 555 7.68 -14.85 4.02
N HIS A 556 8.84 -14.19 3.97
CA HIS A 556 10.11 -14.80 3.62
C HIS A 556 10.47 -15.94 4.59
N CYS A 557 10.46 -15.67 5.89
CA CYS A 557 10.77 -16.63 6.94
C CYS A 557 9.84 -17.86 6.89
N VAL A 558 8.54 -17.63 6.80
CA VAL A 558 7.53 -18.70 6.69
C VAL A 558 7.75 -19.55 5.44
N ASN A 559 8.03 -18.92 4.29
CA ASN A 559 8.31 -19.66 3.06
C ASN A 559 9.59 -20.48 3.16
N THR A 560 10.66 -19.93 3.76
CA THR A 560 11.92 -20.64 3.97
C THR A 560 11.73 -21.87 4.84
N TYR A 561 11.02 -21.75 5.97
CA TYR A 561 10.68 -22.90 6.82
C TYR A 561 9.74 -23.88 6.14
N SER A 562 8.72 -23.41 5.42
CA SER A 562 7.78 -24.30 4.72
C SER A 562 8.45 -25.07 3.59
N VAL A 563 9.41 -24.49 2.88
CA VAL A 563 10.18 -25.25 1.88
C VAL A 563 10.98 -26.35 2.56
N LYS A 564 11.62 -26.03 3.70
CA LYS A 564 12.40 -27.01 4.46
C LYS A 564 11.55 -28.14 5.05
N VAL A 565 10.35 -27.83 5.54
CA VAL A 565 9.50 -28.78 6.28
C VAL A 565 8.45 -29.46 5.40
N LEU A 566 7.84 -28.72 4.48
CA LEU A 566 6.72 -29.17 3.63
C LEU A 566 7.10 -29.29 2.14
N GLY A 567 8.34 -28.98 1.75
CA GLY A 567 8.79 -29.05 0.36
C GLY A 567 8.20 -27.99 -0.58
N ARG A 568 7.42 -27.02 -0.06
CA ARG A 568 6.75 -25.99 -0.87
C ARG A 568 6.63 -24.65 -0.14
N LYS A 569 6.49 -23.57 -0.90
CA LYS A 569 6.16 -22.24 -0.37
C LYS A 569 4.66 -22.16 -0.03
N LEU A 570 4.31 -21.52 1.08
CA LEU A 570 2.91 -21.21 1.42
C LEU A 570 2.42 -19.94 0.72
N VAL A 571 3.33 -19.01 0.42
CA VAL A 571 3.06 -17.81 -0.36
C VAL A 571 3.98 -17.81 -1.59
N PRO A 572 3.67 -18.60 -2.64
CA PRO A 572 4.57 -18.80 -3.77
C PRO A 572 4.82 -17.54 -4.61
N SER A 573 3.87 -16.61 -4.64
CA SER A 573 3.98 -15.33 -5.35
C SER A 573 4.92 -14.32 -4.68
N PHE A 574 5.30 -14.57 -3.42
CA PHE A 574 6.20 -13.67 -2.70
C PHE A 574 7.64 -13.82 -3.18
N GLN A 575 8.26 -12.68 -3.44
CA GLN A 575 9.68 -12.55 -3.74
C GLN A 575 10.31 -11.64 -2.69
N PRO A 576 11.38 -12.08 -2.01
CA PRO A 576 12.07 -11.22 -1.07
C PRO A 576 12.68 -10.02 -1.81
N PRO A 577 12.72 -8.84 -1.17
CA PRO A 577 13.40 -7.69 -1.75
C PRO A 577 14.91 -7.95 -1.85
N ALA A 578 15.54 -7.34 -2.85
CA ALA A 578 16.98 -7.23 -2.94
C ALA A 578 17.51 -6.24 -1.89
N VAL A 579 18.83 -6.20 -1.70
CA VAL A 579 19.46 -5.23 -0.80
C VAL A 579 19.16 -3.81 -1.28
N TYR A 580 18.95 -2.89 -0.33
CA TYR A 580 18.77 -1.48 -0.64
C TYR A 580 19.99 -0.94 -1.40
N THR A 581 19.73 -0.26 -2.51
CA THR A 581 20.72 0.23 -3.49
C THR A 581 21.41 1.54 -3.08
N GLY A 582 20.98 2.15 -1.98
CA GLY A 582 21.51 3.44 -1.50
C GLY A 582 20.91 4.67 -2.20
N GLU A 583 19.92 4.49 -3.07
CA GLU A 583 19.27 5.58 -3.81
C GLU A 583 18.49 6.51 -2.89
N LEU A 584 18.64 7.82 -3.08
CA LEU A 584 17.99 8.81 -2.23
C LEU A 584 16.51 8.96 -2.62
N ILE A 585 15.62 8.81 -1.63
CA ILE A 585 14.16 8.87 -1.83
C ILE A 585 13.61 10.04 -1.01
N GLY A 586 12.63 10.77 -1.55
CA GLY A 586 11.91 11.81 -0.82
C GLY A 586 12.83 12.93 -0.30
N ILE A 587 12.82 13.12 1.02
CA ILE A 587 13.56 14.17 1.72
C ILE A 587 15.07 14.00 1.59
N ASP A 588 15.57 12.75 1.61
CA ASP A 588 17.00 12.47 1.46
C ASP A 588 17.55 13.08 0.16
N TYR A 589 16.75 13.00 -0.92
CA TYR A 589 17.06 13.57 -2.22
C TYR A 589 17.03 15.10 -2.22
N LEU A 590 16.05 15.72 -1.54
CA LEU A 590 15.94 17.17 -1.38
C LEU A 590 17.12 17.76 -0.60
N TYR A 591 17.49 17.09 0.48
CA TYR A 591 18.55 17.55 1.37
C TYR A 591 19.91 17.49 0.69
N ARG A 592 20.17 16.43 -0.09
CA ARG A 592 21.36 16.34 -0.93
C ARG A 592 21.49 17.52 -1.90
N GLN A 593 20.39 17.97 -2.51
CA GLN A 593 20.41 19.14 -3.42
C GLN A 593 20.61 20.47 -2.70
N THR A 594 20.10 20.60 -1.47
CA THR A 594 20.12 21.86 -0.72
C THR A 594 21.32 21.99 0.22
N GLY A 595 22.24 21.01 0.21
CA GLY A 595 23.38 20.96 1.13
C GLY A 595 22.98 20.71 2.58
N ARG A 596 21.75 20.23 2.81
CA ARG A 596 21.25 19.86 4.14
C ARG A 596 21.49 18.37 4.36
N ALA A 597 21.47 17.96 5.62
CA ALA A 597 21.46 16.55 6.01
C ALA A 597 20.27 16.32 6.93
N MET A 598 19.70 15.11 6.90
CA MET A 598 18.79 14.72 7.96
C MET A 598 19.63 14.64 9.24
N GLN A 599 19.07 15.14 10.34
CA GLN A 599 19.67 14.89 11.66
C GLN A 599 19.81 13.37 11.84
N ASP A 600 20.89 12.94 12.49
CA ASP A 600 21.14 11.53 12.71
C ASP A 600 20.00 10.93 13.56
N VAL A 601 19.20 10.07 12.95
CA VAL A 601 18.00 9.49 13.58
C VAL A 601 18.39 8.19 14.25
N HIS A 602 18.93 8.29 15.46
CA HIS A 602 19.13 7.10 16.28
C HIS A 602 17.75 6.64 16.82
N PRO A 603 17.27 5.41 16.52
CA PRO A 603 15.89 4.99 16.85
C PRO A 603 15.52 5.07 18.33
N ASP A 604 16.54 4.99 19.20
CA ASP A 604 16.40 5.03 20.66
C ASP A 604 16.78 6.39 21.28
N SER A 605 17.04 7.44 20.50
CA SER A 605 17.42 8.76 21.04
C SER A 605 16.23 9.62 21.45
N GLU A 606 16.47 10.59 22.34
CA GLU A 606 15.43 11.52 22.81
C GLU A 606 15.07 12.56 21.75
N GLU A 607 16.05 12.94 20.92
CA GLU A 607 15.85 13.87 19.81
C GLU A 607 14.88 13.28 18.79
N THR A 608 15.01 11.99 18.47
CA THR A 608 14.09 11.28 17.57
C THR A 608 12.66 11.31 18.11
N ASP A 609 12.47 11.13 19.42
CA ASP A 609 11.14 11.20 20.05
C ASP A 609 10.51 12.58 19.94
N GLN A 610 11.31 13.61 20.19
CA GLN A 610 10.84 14.97 20.11
C GLN A 610 10.45 15.33 18.67
N MET A 611 11.20 14.86 17.68
CA MET A 611 10.88 15.03 16.26
C MET A 611 9.63 14.25 15.85
N LEU A 612 9.44 13.04 16.36
CA LEU A 612 8.26 12.23 16.04
C LEU A 612 6.98 12.81 16.67
N GLU A 613 7.07 13.39 17.87
CA GLU A 613 5.95 14.07 18.54
C GLU A 613 5.64 15.47 18.00
N ASP A 614 6.57 16.09 17.27
CA ASP A 614 6.39 17.37 16.58
C ASP A 614 5.56 17.21 15.30
N VAL A 615 4.26 16.97 15.49
CA VAL A 615 3.28 16.86 14.41
C VAL A 615 2.43 18.12 14.36
N GLY A 616 2.25 18.67 13.14
CA GLY A 616 1.46 19.87 12.91
C GLY A 616 0.03 19.72 13.45
N THR A 617 -0.59 20.84 13.84
CA THR A 617 -1.98 20.85 14.33
C THR A 617 -2.93 20.30 13.28
N GLU A 618 -3.54 19.16 13.59
CA GLU A 618 -4.72 18.64 12.88
C GLU A 618 -5.90 19.58 13.24
N ALA A 619 -5.95 20.76 12.62
CA ALA A 619 -7.20 21.50 12.55
C ALA A 619 -8.16 20.67 11.71
N ASP A 620 -9.39 20.50 12.19
CA ASP A 620 -10.45 19.68 11.61
C ASP A 620 -10.46 19.78 10.08
N LEU A 621 -9.91 18.76 9.43
CA LEU A 621 -9.93 18.65 7.99
C LEU A 621 -11.33 18.20 7.62
N GLU A 622 -12.17 19.16 7.24
CA GLU A 622 -13.25 18.89 6.31
C GLU A 622 -12.60 18.33 5.03
N ASP A 623 -12.81 17.03 4.86
CA ASP A 623 -12.31 16.21 3.78
C ASP A 623 -12.90 16.69 2.46
N GLU A 624 -12.15 17.49 1.71
CA GLU A 624 -12.43 17.66 0.28
C GLU A 624 -12.10 16.34 -0.43
N GLY A 625 -13.08 15.45 -0.39
CA GLY A 625 -13.08 14.18 -1.08
C GLY A 625 -12.85 14.38 -2.57
N PHE A 626 -11.61 14.23 -3.01
CA PHE A 626 -11.33 13.94 -4.42
C PHE A 626 -11.80 12.51 -4.68
N GLU A 627 -12.89 12.35 -5.41
CA GLU A 627 -13.35 11.05 -5.88
C GLU A 627 -12.21 10.32 -6.59
N ASP A 628 -12.04 9.03 -6.29
CA ASP A 628 -11.21 8.13 -7.09
C ASP A 628 -11.90 7.99 -8.44
N ALA A 629 -11.55 8.85 -9.39
CA ALA A 629 -11.92 8.67 -10.78
C ALA A 629 -11.09 7.50 -11.34
N GLY A 630 -11.41 6.27 -10.91
CA GLY A 630 -10.88 5.02 -11.46
C GLY A 630 -11.32 4.77 -12.92
N LEU A 631 -11.94 5.77 -13.55
CA LEU A 631 -12.30 5.79 -14.95
C LEU A 631 -11.22 6.54 -15.71
N ASP A 632 -10.62 5.85 -16.68
CA ASP A 632 -9.80 6.51 -17.71
C ASP A 632 -10.65 7.63 -18.37
N PRO A 633 -10.25 8.90 -18.21
CA PRO A 633 -11.04 10.05 -18.65
C PRO A 633 -11.17 10.13 -20.17
N THR A 634 -10.41 9.31 -20.91
CA THR A 634 -10.46 9.22 -22.37
C THR A 634 -11.53 8.25 -22.88
N ILE A 635 -12.40 7.69 -22.04
CA ILE A 635 -13.40 6.70 -22.48
C ILE A 635 -14.73 7.34 -22.89
N GLU A 636 -15.15 7.08 -24.13
CA GLU A 636 -16.48 7.39 -24.64
C GLU A 636 -17.41 6.15 -24.63
N ARG A 637 -18.72 6.37 -24.62
CA ARG A 637 -19.72 5.32 -24.88
C ARG A 637 -19.68 4.90 -26.36
N LEU A 638 -20.19 3.72 -26.68
CA LEU A 638 -20.42 3.35 -28.08
C LEU A 638 -21.57 4.21 -28.63
N ASP A 639 -21.24 5.29 -29.35
CA ASP A 639 -22.21 6.04 -30.17
C ASP A 639 -21.70 6.05 -31.62
N LEU A 640 -22.38 5.30 -32.49
CA LEU A 640 -22.02 5.11 -33.90
C LEU A 640 -22.81 6.01 -34.86
N SER A 641 -23.32 7.15 -34.41
CA SER A 641 -24.04 8.09 -35.29
C SER A 641 -23.17 8.83 -36.33
N SER A 642 -21.89 8.48 -36.50
CA SER A 642 -20.99 9.08 -37.50
C SER A 642 -20.23 8.01 -38.28
N GLY A 643 -20.92 7.33 -39.19
CA GLY A 643 -20.32 6.25 -39.97
C GLY A 643 -21.17 5.77 -41.14
N SER A 644 -21.67 6.68 -41.98
CA SER A 644 -22.06 6.30 -43.35
C SER A 644 -22.07 7.51 -44.28
N SER A 645 -20.89 7.81 -44.83
CA SER A 645 -20.80 8.49 -46.13
C SER A 645 -19.78 7.70 -46.95
N ALA A 646 -20.17 6.50 -47.36
CA ALA A 646 -19.53 5.83 -48.47
C ALA A 646 -19.75 6.71 -49.72
N ILE A 647 -18.65 7.16 -50.31
CA ILE A 647 -18.62 7.84 -51.60
C ILE A 647 -19.20 6.87 -52.63
N ALA A 648 -20.42 7.15 -53.10
CA ALA A 648 -20.98 6.51 -54.28
C ALA A 648 -20.92 7.51 -55.44
N SER A 649 -20.12 7.15 -56.43
CA SER A 649 -19.92 7.82 -57.70
C SER A 649 -21.22 8.01 -58.50
N SER A 650 -21.28 9.14 -59.19
CA SER A 650 -22.40 9.64 -59.99
C SER A 650 -22.78 8.74 -61.18
N SER A 651 -24.09 8.60 -61.43
CA SER A 651 -24.65 8.59 -62.79
C SER A 651 -26.14 8.97 -62.76
N ALA A 652 -26.54 9.73 -63.79
CA ALA A 652 -27.76 10.53 -63.95
C ALA A 652 -29.08 9.73 -64.16
N PRO A 653 -30.26 10.39 -64.12
CA PRO A 653 -31.57 9.74 -63.93
C PRO A 653 -32.44 9.61 -65.21
N VAL A 654 -33.75 9.37 -64.99
CA VAL A 654 -34.97 9.49 -65.84
C VAL A 654 -35.51 8.13 -66.42
N PRO A 655 -36.84 7.89 -66.60
CA PRO A 655 -37.88 7.63 -65.59
C PRO A 655 -38.94 6.53 -65.98
N SER A 656 -40.00 6.39 -65.16
CA SER A 656 -41.43 6.11 -65.50
C SER A 656 -42.09 4.76 -65.08
N HIS A 657 -42.92 4.86 -64.03
CA HIS A 657 -44.37 4.55 -63.95
C HIS A 657 -44.93 3.08 -63.99
N PRO A 658 -46.18 2.84 -63.49
CA PRO A 658 -46.46 1.94 -62.35
C PRO A 658 -47.45 0.81 -62.66
N THR A 659 -47.66 -0.17 -61.75
CA THR A 659 -48.99 -0.83 -61.60
C THR A 659 -49.19 -1.54 -60.26
N ILE A 660 -50.48 -1.62 -59.90
CA ILE A 660 -51.20 -1.90 -58.65
C ILE A 660 -51.38 -3.43 -58.36
N PRO A 661 -51.75 -3.86 -57.13
CA PRO A 661 -51.75 -5.24 -56.60
C PRO A 661 -53.16 -5.91 -56.80
N PRO A 662 -53.58 -7.06 -56.19
CA PRO A 662 -53.82 -7.24 -54.73
C PRO A 662 -53.82 -8.70 -54.16
N ALA A 663 -54.01 -8.80 -52.82
CA ALA A 663 -54.87 -9.74 -52.03
C ALA A 663 -54.79 -11.28 -52.21
N SER A 664 -55.11 -12.19 -51.27
CA SER A 664 -55.42 -12.27 -49.83
C SER A 664 -55.76 -13.76 -49.53
N LEU A 665 -55.99 -14.10 -48.25
CA LEU A 665 -56.78 -15.22 -47.67
C LEU A 665 -55.97 -16.45 -47.17
N LEU A 666 -55.86 -16.67 -45.84
CA LEU A 666 -56.75 -17.43 -44.91
C LEU A 666 -56.65 -18.96 -45.09
N ALA A 667 -56.64 -19.87 -44.09
CA ALA A 667 -56.74 -19.85 -42.64
C ALA A 667 -56.53 -21.29 -42.08
N ALA A 668 -56.36 -21.39 -40.74
CA ALA A 668 -56.84 -22.45 -39.82
C ALA A 668 -56.26 -23.88 -39.88
N ALA A 669 -56.20 -24.72 -38.84
CA ALA A 669 -56.29 -24.63 -37.37
C ALA A 669 -56.04 -26.05 -36.76
N ALA A 670 -55.79 -26.10 -35.44
CA ALA A 670 -56.13 -27.18 -34.47
C ALA A 670 -55.26 -28.47 -34.46
N THR A 671 -54.95 -29.18 -33.35
CA THR A 671 -55.26 -29.12 -31.90
C THR A 671 -54.47 -30.25 -31.18
N ALA A 672 -54.34 -30.14 -29.84
CA ALA A 672 -54.38 -31.21 -28.82
C ALA A 672 -53.08 -31.63 -28.07
N SER A 673 -53.04 -31.25 -26.79
CA SER A 673 -52.33 -31.88 -25.63
C SER A 673 -53.15 -33.09 -25.10
N PRO A 674 -52.84 -33.86 -24.01
CA PRO A 674 -52.38 -33.42 -22.66
C PRO A 674 -51.41 -34.42 -21.91
N SER A 675 -50.56 -34.03 -20.93
CA SER A 675 -50.72 -33.90 -19.45
C SER A 675 -49.94 -34.94 -18.59
N VAL A 676 -49.53 -34.48 -17.39
CA VAL A 676 -49.35 -35.18 -16.08
C VAL A 676 -47.90 -35.31 -15.53
N SER A 677 -47.65 -34.60 -14.42
CA SER A 677 -46.58 -34.76 -13.39
C SER A 677 -47.10 -35.62 -12.20
N PRO A 678 -46.34 -36.06 -11.16
CA PRO A 678 -45.65 -35.18 -10.19
C PRO A 678 -44.39 -35.77 -9.47
N ALA A 679 -43.91 -35.01 -8.47
CA ALA A 679 -42.63 -35.02 -7.75
C ALA A 679 -42.45 -36.07 -6.61
N ILE A 680 -41.21 -36.16 -6.07
CA ILE A 680 -40.79 -36.07 -4.62
C ILE A 680 -39.36 -36.65 -4.41
N THR A 681 -38.50 -35.90 -3.69
CA THR A 681 -37.16 -36.22 -3.09
C THR A 681 -37.32 -36.92 -1.70
N PRO A 682 -36.29 -37.34 -0.89
CA PRO A 682 -34.82 -37.10 -0.92
C PRO A 682 -33.91 -38.31 -0.51
N ALA A 683 -32.60 -38.01 -0.37
CA ALA A 683 -31.61 -38.58 0.58
C ALA A 683 -30.38 -39.34 0.01
N ALA A 684 -29.24 -39.07 0.64
CA ALA A 684 -27.86 -39.48 0.31
C ALA A 684 -27.58 -41.00 0.47
N PRO A 685 -26.40 -41.49 0.04
CA PRO A 685 -25.38 -41.84 1.05
C PRO A 685 -23.90 -41.63 0.66
N GLN A 686 -23.06 -41.74 1.69
CA GLN A 686 -21.59 -41.80 1.72
C GLN A 686 -21.00 -43.00 0.96
N GLN A 687 -19.77 -42.88 0.47
CA GLN A 687 -18.86 -44.02 0.29
C GLN A 687 -17.39 -43.61 0.54
N GLN A 688 -16.75 -44.35 1.45
CA GLN A 688 -15.29 -44.54 1.57
C GLN A 688 -14.86 -45.63 0.58
N LEU A 689 -13.66 -45.53 0.00
CA LEU A 689 -12.67 -46.63 -0.01
C LEU A 689 -11.32 -46.19 -0.58
N ALA A 690 -10.33 -46.98 -0.19
CA ALA A 690 -8.89 -46.76 -0.18
C ALA A 690 -8.18 -47.42 -1.38
N VAL A 691 -6.96 -46.90 -1.66
CA VAL A 691 -5.72 -47.60 -2.06
C VAL A 691 -5.68 -48.28 -3.45
N ASP A 692 -4.75 -47.85 -4.33
CA ASP A 692 -3.52 -48.63 -4.55
C ASP A 692 -2.43 -47.94 -5.39
N LEU A 693 -1.18 -48.27 -5.02
CA LEU A 693 0.07 -48.00 -5.73
C LEU A 693 0.12 -48.76 -7.06
N LEU A 694 0.80 -48.20 -8.07
CA LEU A 694 1.69 -48.99 -8.93
C LEU A 694 2.75 -48.10 -9.60
N THR A 695 3.99 -48.54 -9.41
CA THR A 695 5.25 -48.07 -10.00
C THR A 695 5.33 -48.44 -11.48
N ARG A 696 5.93 -47.56 -12.30
CA ARG A 696 6.70 -48.01 -13.47
C ARG A 696 7.88 -47.08 -13.77
N VAL A 697 9.02 -47.75 -13.87
CA VAL A 697 10.37 -47.31 -14.17
C VAL A 697 10.47 -46.83 -15.62
N SER A 698 11.23 -45.76 -15.87
CA SER A 698 12.17 -45.73 -16.99
C SER A 698 13.32 -44.75 -16.75
N SER A 699 14.51 -45.33 -16.81
CA SER A 699 15.86 -44.79 -16.65
C SER A 699 16.41 -44.18 -17.94
N GLY A 700 17.38 -43.27 -17.79
CA GLY A 700 18.24 -42.72 -18.85
C GLY A 700 18.88 -41.41 -18.36
N THR A 701 19.82 -41.44 -17.42
CA THR A 701 21.28 -41.61 -17.60
C THR A 701 21.95 -40.49 -18.41
N THR A 702 22.57 -39.54 -17.69
CA THR A 702 23.96 -39.02 -17.83
C THR A 702 24.16 -38.03 -16.68
N ALA A 703 24.77 -38.45 -15.56
CA ALA A 703 26.21 -38.54 -15.30
C ALA A 703 26.86 -37.14 -15.17
N VAL A 704 27.25 -36.70 -13.95
CA VAL A 704 28.59 -36.85 -13.30
C VAL A 704 29.15 -35.40 -13.18
N THR A 705 29.67 -34.86 -12.06
CA THR A 705 30.47 -35.39 -10.94
C THR A 705 30.47 -34.38 -9.76
N THR A 706 30.31 -34.92 -8.54
CA THR A 706 31.12 -34.68 -7.32
C THR A 706 31.48 -33.26 -6.82
N LEU A 707 30.93 -32.98 -5.61
CA LEU A 707 31.54 -32.36 -4.41
C LEU A 707 33.03 -32.75 -4.15
N PRO A 708 33.81 -32.17 -3.20
CA PRO A 708 33.38 -31.50 -1.96
C PRO A 708 34.23 -30.30 -1.46
N ALA A 709 33.80 -29.78 -0.30
CA ALA A 709 34.47 -28.84 0.57
C ALA A 709 35.80 -29.36 1.17
N SER A 710 36.73 -28.44 1.48
CA SER A 710 37.26 -28.24 2.85
C SER A 710 38.43 -27.24 2.92
N LEU A 711 38.31 -26.27 3.84
CA LEU A 711 39.30 -25.67 4.75
C LEU A 711 40.78 -25.56 4.33
N SER A 712 41.36 -24.35 4.45
CA SER A 712 42.43 -24.04 5.42
C SER A 712 42.82 -22.55 5.46
N THR A 713 43.31 -22.18 6.63
CA THR A 713 43.73 -20.90 7.22
C THR A 713 45.01 -20.27 6.68
N ALA A 714 45.09 -18.93 6.66
CA ALA A 714 46.29 -18.11 6.94
C ALA A 714 45.86 -16.62 7.11
N THR A 715 45.79 -16.07 8.33
CA THR A 715 46.78 -15.18 8.97
C THR A 715 47.40 -14.09 8.09
N ALA A 716 46.92 -12.85 8.24
CA ALA A 716 47.72 -11.62 8.17
C ALA A 716 47.01 -10.50 8.95
N GLY A 717 47.68 -9.98 9.99
CA GLY A 717 47.18 -8.89 10.84
C GLY A 717 47.31 -7.51 10.19
N PRO A 718 46.65 -6.47 10.74
CA PRO A 718 46.61 -5.13 10.18
C PRO A 718 47.78 -4.27 10.68
N PRO A 719 48.24 -3.25 9.93
CA PRO A 719 49.01 -2.17 10.51
C PRO A 719 48.07 -1.10 11.08
N ALA A 720 48.44 -0.64 12.27
CA ALA A 720 47.82 0.43 13.03
C ALA A 720 47.90 1.78 12.29
N VAL A 721 46.80 2.54 12.32
CA VAL A 721 46.85 4.00 12.19
C VAL A 721 46.03 4.59 13.34
N THR A 722 46.73 5.38 14.13
CA THR A 722 46.36 6.03 15.37
C THR A 722 45.23 7.05 15.23
N SER A 723 44.25 6.96 16.12
CA SER A 723 43.27 8.01 16.44
C SER A 723 43.91 9.11 17.28
N ALA A 724 43.75 10.37 16.87
CA ALA A 724 43.87 11.53 17.74
C ALA A 724 42.45 11.98 18.13
N ALA A 725 42.11 11.84 19.42
CA ALA A 725 40.97 12.50 20.04
C ALA A 725 41.51 13.55 21.03
N PRO A 726 40.90 14.73 21.14
CA PRO A 726 41.34 15.75 22.09
C PRO A 726 40.82 15.48 23.50
N GLU A 727 41.68 15.80 24.45
CA GLU A 727 41.50 15.74 25.89
C GLU A 727 40.34 16.64 26.38
N GLN A 728 39.49 16.11 27.27
CA GLN A 728 38.72 16.92 28.20
C GLN A 728 38.93 16.40 29.62
N GLN A 729 39.58 17.25 30.41
CA GLN A 729 39.90 17.05 31.83
C GLN A 729 38.62 16.91 32.67
N MET A 730 38.53 15.82 33.43
CA MET A 730 37.67 15.71 34.60
C MET A 730 38.33 16.44 35.79
N VAL A 731 37.63 17.43 36.35
CA VAL A 731 37.89 17.92 37.70
C VAL A 731 37.03 17.11 38.67
N SER A 732 37.72 16.38 39.55
CA SER A 732 37.17 15.69 40.71
C SER A 732 36.85 16.68 41.83
N LEU A 733 35.63 16.67 42.35
CA LEU A 733 35.33 17.14 43.71
C LEU A 733 34.36 16.17 44.39
N PHE A 734 34.93 15.43 45.35
CA PHE A 734 34.24 14.72 46.42
C PHE A 734 33.48 15.70 47.32
N VAL A 735 32.21 15.42 47.65
CA VAL A 735 31.68 15.63 49.02
C VAL A 735 30.61 14.56 49.31
N THR A 736 30.84 13.87 50.42
CA THR A 736 29.98 12.95 51.16
C THR A 736 28.68 13.55 51.68
N ARG A 737 27.54 12.91 51.42
CA ARG A 737 26.56 12.43 52.42
C ARG A 737 25.46 11.59 51.79
#